data_AF-A0A319CPV6-F1
#
_entry.id   AF-A0A319CPV6-F1
#
_cell.length_a   1.000
_cell.length_b   1.000
_cell.length_c   1.000
_cell.angle_alpha   90.00
_cell.angle_beta   90.00
_cell.angle_gamma   90.00
#
_symmetry.space_group_name_H-M   'P 1'
#
loop_
_entity.id
_entity.type
_entity.pdbx_description
1 polymer ?
#
loop_
_entity_poly.entity_id
_entity_poly.type
_entity_poly.pdbx_seq_one_letter_code
_entity_poly.pdbx_strand_id
1 'polypeptide(L)'
;MSHKTMRRPRRRSFSLPYNRTSSYGLHRRRSSEASLRLCPTENVEHVRKAVYNIILERLAQEGVDTGNVVSQLLQHCLPTVLDGGLWERILYTPMRVTDGELLQALHLQTPSETVMPADKYQRMTLYVRSFQMTVSELQCIVEKFQDAGLVYAKNDIWLEAMDVMNPNDFVYLRYVGSTTRGPRQRHHEDLVTRKSGFLSKFLTFLDCTYPTIIDSAALYVFPDWLSFEVPEACQHTELMEQACISLLGFPSLLNQTITAVDDFPLKGDDKYRSLFGALETETISRLSPLHFEAFTGRTQIAAWADKIQDYARCHRVTVSLFRNKYYDFPDTLKEMMITQSMPSLLKGKFVLLLTVGGGISRKCYQNSQGFYTGSSNSASIIKSYINRLWSWELKGRVPTFNIDNLITAGALPFVDLCPWHKAEGPDLLAAASFLQRYVMIVRPLIILTMSARASSTVASGFLHPFGYPSSCRFWSEVGRLRLVHYDGVHSIQLPCFHPGQGRFSIKPEIFTRVLDMTLWVLLVTISTTLDSAETFQDNSREAWCEHIKHQVERILSEQRFYETFDHLKKKLHNERPKRAKMVLDARNRSRIAVATRKDVDRFVYSGFAAGDAMSDRRRQQAYRLWTMNIPELHVHIGRDNSHDWFLWANSVETGRSFFVDAIVRAMSPSFTSDDKGNWPSDHKPICFKRSYSILSDGIQELIEAIVLYRDELISAAEIIEEVTSELSRNLVVWQWVHIARMTELASEDRGPRFKPVYLSQLNATEIFIWKNCTFGIYWVDALGENHKFVMCAPQSSQKHNGTWRKFIFFTKDGIDVRDEAGSSCLSYSGSLGPRNLVTFPVQRLSNCQATASQSRDLIYLWQLETGLDWNMTINQMNGASIKSSRPHDSQSLPNSFFVGKGRELIRANWHGDKLQPYQQPPQPADETWLLLGCLQEHWPAGGTLFIGDPVKWPARADDNIWVHLQECVQFPEPYRRGL
;
A
#
# COMPACT_ATOMS: atom_id res chain seq x y z
N MET A 1 30.99 -57.79 -49.34
CA MET A 1 31.66 -56.91 -48.37
C MET A 1 31.06 -55.51 -48.52
N SER A 2 30.23 -55.08 -47.58
CA SER A 2 29.74 -53.70 -47.52
C SER A 2 29.31 -53.41 -46.08
N HIS A 3 29.79 -52.29 -45.55
CA HIS A 3 29.87 -52.00 -44.13
C HIS A 3 28.50 -51.90 -43.44
N LYS A 4 28.36 -52.66 -42.34
CA LYS A 4 27.29 -52.56 -41.35
C LYS A 4 27.58 -51.37 -40.42
N THR A 5 26.65 -50.44 -40.29
CA THR A 5 26.60 -49.47 -39.18
C THR A 5 25.40 -49.81 -38.29
N MET A 6 25.70 -50.04 -37.01
CA MET A 6 24.79 -50.50 -35.96
C MET A 6 23.67 -49.49 -35.63
N ARG A 7 22.45 -50.01 -35.53
CA ARG A 7 21.27 -49.36 -34.93
C ARG A 7 21.40 -49.27 -33.41
N ARG A 8 21.00 -48.14 -32.83
CA ARG A 8 20.61 -47.99 -31.40
C ARG A 8 19.13 -47.59 -31.29
N PRO A 9 18.46 -47.89 -30.16
CA PRO A 9 17.02 -48.15 -30.11
C PRO A 9 16.15 -46.94 -29.75
N ARG A 10 14.88 -47.03 -30.21
CA ARG A 10 13.74 -46.13 -29.99
C ARG A 10 13.54 -45.77 -28.51
N ARG A 11 13.56 -44.46 -28.20
CA ARG A 11 12.98 -43.90 -26.97
C ARG A 11 11.45 -43.84 -27.12
N ARG A 12 10.75 -44.50 -26.20
CA ARG A 12 9.30 -44.41 -26.00
C ARG A 12 8.96 -43.01 -25.46
N SER A 13 8.17 -42.25 -26.20
CA SER A 13 7.41 -41.11 -25.68
C SER A 13 6.19 -41.65 -24.93
N PHE A 14 6.13 -41.39 -23.63
CA PHE A 14 4.92 -41.62 -22.82
C PHE A 14 3.94 -40.48 -23.12
N SER A 15 2.92 -40.77 -23.94
CA SER A 15 1.71 -39.98 -24.06
C SER A 15 0.84 -40.17 -22.82
N LEU A 16 0.56 -39.10 -22.08
CA LEU A 16 -0.50 -39.08 -21.07
C LEU A 16 -1.78 -38.44 -21.68
N PRO A 17 -2.97 -39.01 -21.44
CA PRO A 17 -4.19 -38.63 -22.12
C PRO A 17 -4.83 -37.40 -21.45
N TYR A 18 -4.91 -36.28 -22.16
CA TYR A 18 -5.78 -35.17 -21.82
C TYR A 18 -7.15 -35.43 -22.45
N ASN A 19 -8.12 -35.87 -21.65
CA ASN A 19 -9.53 -35.78 -21.98
C ASN A 19 -10.37 -35.73 -20.70
N ARG A 20 -10.87 -34.54 -20.37
CA ARG A 20 -12.25 -34.34 -19.88
C ARG A 20 -12.58 -32.84 -19.85
N THR A 21 -13.23 -32.43 -20.93
CA THR A 21 -14.21 -31.35 -21.02
C THR A 21 -15.22 -31.37 -19.87
N SER A 22 -15.40 -30.24 -19.20
CA SER A 22 -16.59 -29.92 -18.39
C SER A 22 -16.82 -28.41 -18.39
N SER A 23 -17.70 -27.99 -19.31
CA SER A 23 -18.57 -26.80 -19.25
C SER A 23 -17.96 -25.44 -18.87
N TYR A 24 -17.05 -24.92 -19.69
CA TYR A 24 -17.23 -23.56 -20.21
C TYR A 24 -17.36 -23.73 -21.71
N GLY A 25 -18.62 -23.76 -22.18
CA GLY A 25 -18.92 -23.92 -23.58
C GLY A 25 -18.24 -22.81 -24.37
N LEU A 26 -17.56 -23.19 -25.45
CA LEU A 26 -17.06 -22.30 -26.48
C LEU A 26 -18.12 -21.23 -26.82
N HIS A 27 -17.95 -20.01 -26.31
CA HIS A 27 -18.45 -18.81 -26.97
C HIS A 27 -17.54 -18.51 -28.16
N ARG A 28 -17.53 -19.43 -29.12
CA ARG A 28 -17.21 -19.08 -30.50
C ARG A 28 -18.32 -18.11 -30.91
N ARG A 29 -18.00 -16.80 -30.89
CA ARG A 29 -18.87 -15.66 -31.17
C ARG A 29 -20.01 -16.00 -32.14
N ARG A 30 -21.18 -16.32 -31.61
CA ARG A 30 -22.42 -15.83 -32.23
C ARG A 30 -22.38 -14.32 -31.97
N SER A 31 -22.50 -13.49 -33.00
CA SER A 31 -22.99 -12.11 -32.84
C SER A 31 -24.12 -12.16 -31.82
N SER A 32 -23.86 -11.65 -30.62
CA SER A 32 -24.75 -11.86 -29.50
C SER A 32 -26.04 -11.07 -29.76
N GLU A 33 -27.15 -11.51 -29.22
CA GLU A 33 -28.41 -10.76 -29.24
C GLU A 33 -28.22 -9.31 -28.72
N ALA A 34 -27.22 -9.09 -27.87
CA ALA A 34 -26.82 -7.77 -27.40
C ALA A 34 -25.98 -6.96 -28.40
N SER A 35 -25.16 -7.60 -29.24
CA SER A 35 -24.54 -6.95 -30.41
C SER A 35 -25.61 -6.49 -31.40
N LEU A 36 -26.70 -7.26 -31.55
CA LEU A 36 -27.87 -6.86 -32.33
C LEU A 36 -28.65 -5.70 -31.68
N ARG A 37 -28.71 -5.62 -30.34
CA ARG A 37 -29.26 -4.47 -29.60
C ARG A 37 -28.42 -3.20 -29.71
N LEU A 38 -27.14 -3.32 -30.12
CA LEU A 38 -26.19 -2.20 -30.28
C LEU A 38 -25.85 -1.91 -31.77
N CYS A 39 -26.45 -2.66 -32.71
CA CYS A 39 -26.35 -2.42 -34.16
C CYS A 39 -26.74 -0.98 -34.52
N PRO A 40 -26.30 -0.45 -35.68
CA PRO A 40 -26.34 0.99 -35.96
C PRO A 40 -27.79 1.50 -36.09
N THR A 41 -28.36 1.86 -34.95
CA THR A 41 -29.56 2.69 -34.85
C THR A 41 -29.10 4.14 -34.80
N GLU A 42 -29.70 5.02 -35.59
CA GLU A 42 -29.38 6.46 -35.63
C GLU A 42 -29.74 7.22 -34.33
N ASN A 43 -30.18 6.53 -33.28
CA ASN A 43 -30.72 7.13 -32.07
C ASN A 43 -29.92 6.77 -30.81
N VAL A 44 -29.33 7.79 -30.17
CA VAL A 44 -28.55 7.68 -28.93
C VAL A 44 -29.38 7.08 -27.81
N GLU A 45 -30.69 7.38 -27.73
CA GLU A 45 -31.58 6.86 -26.69
C GLU A 45 -31.74 5.34 -26.75
N HIS A 46 -31.66 4.76 -27.95
CA HIS A 46 -31.71 3.31 -28.09
C HIS A 46 -30.46 2.65 -27.52
N VAL A 47 -29.27 3.15 -27.90
CA VAL A 47 -27.98 2.68 -27.37
C VAL A 47 -27.92 2.91 -25.86
N ARG A 48 -28.41 4.06 -25.39
CA ARG A 48 -28.51 4.40 -23.97
C ARG A 48 -29.34 3.40 -23.18
N LYS A 49 -30.54 3.08 -23.68
CA LYS A 49 -31.44 2.07 -23.08
C LYS A 49 -30.83 0.67 -23.12
N ALA A 50 -30.14 0.30 -24.21
CA ALA A 50 -29.47 -0.98 -24.33
C ALA A 50 -28.33 -1.13 -23.31
N VAL A 51 -27.45 -0.12 -23.20
CA VAL A 51 -26.35 -0.13 -22.22
C VAL A 51 -26.89 -0.10 -20.79
N TYR A 52 -27.92 0.69 -20.50
CA TYR A 52 -28.60 0.69 -19.21
C TYR A 52 -29.09 -0.71 -18.81
N ASN A 53 -29.82 -1.39 -19.71
CA ASN A 53 -30.31 -2.74 -19.46
C ASN A 53 -29.16 -3.73 -19.26
N ILE A 54 -28.06 -3.63 -20.01
CA ILE A 54 -26.89 -4.49 -19.83
C ILE A 54 -26.23 -4.24 -18.48
N ILE A 55 -26.09 -2.98 -18.06
CA ILE A 55 -25.57 -2.65 -16.73
C ILE A 55 -26.48 -3.23 -15.65
N LEU A 56 -27.80 -3.06 -15.75
CA LEU A 56 -28.74 -3.67 -14.80
C LEU A 56 -28.66 -5.20 -14.80
N GLU A 57 -28.60 -5.85 -15.95
CA GLU A 57 -28.45 -7.30 -16.05
C GLU A 57 -27.16 -7.78 -15.38
N ARG A 58 -26.04 -7.08 -15.58
CA ARG A 58 -24.75 -7.39 -14.93
C ARG A 58 -24.76 -7.10 -13.44
N LEU A 59 -25.29 -5.96 -13.02
CA LEU A 59 -25.49 -5.60 -11.62
C LEU A 59 -26.36 -6.64 -10.91
N ALA A 60 -27.44 -7.10 -11.54
CA ALA A 60 -28.30 -8.15 -11.01
C ALA A 60 -27.57 -9.52 -10.94
N GLN A 61 -26.73 -9.85 -11.94
CA GLN A 61 -25.86 -11.05 -11.88
C GLN A 61 -24.83 -10.98 -10.74
N GLU A 62 -24.37 -9.77 -10.43
CA GLU A 62 -23.44 -9.48 -9.33
C GLU A 62 -24.13 -9.31 -7.97
N GLY A 63 -25.46 -9.32 -7.94
CA GLY A 63 -26.23 -9.28 -6.70
C GLY A 63 -26.66 -7.92 -6.18
N VAL A 64 -26.72 -6.93 -7.05
CA VAL A 64 -27.26 -5.60 -6.73
C VAL A 64 -28.76 -5.61 -6.97
N ASP A 65 -29.55 -5.11 -6.02
CA ASP A 65 -30.98 -4.87 -6.24
C ASP A 65 -31.14 -3.77 -7.31
N THR A 66 -31.69 -4.15 -8.45
CA THR A 66 -31.94 -3.24 -9.57
C THR A 66 -33.37 -2.70 -9.59
N GLY A 67 -34.26 -3.16 -8.70
CA GLY A 67 -35.69 -2.81 -8.70
C GLY A 67 -35.95 -1.31 -8.54
N ASN A 68 -35.07 -0.61 -7.83
CA ASN A 68 -35.16 0.82 -7.56
C ASN A 68 -34.10 1.66 -8.30
N VAL A 69 -33.28 1.05 -9.16
CA VAL A 69 -32.18 1.75 -9.84
C VAL A 69 -32.71 2.52 -11.04
N VAL A 70 -33.03 3.81 -10.84
CA VAL A 70 -33.48 4.69 -11.93
C VAL A 70 -32.34 5.09 -12.86
N SER A 71 -32.64 5.35 -14.14
CA SER A 71 -31.63 5.71 -15.14
C SER A 71 -30.81 6.95 -14.79
N GLN A 72 -31.34 7.89 -13.99
CA GLN A 72 -30.58 9.06 -13.53
C GLN A 72 -29.38 8.63 -12.67
N LEU A 73 -29.48 7.57 -11.88
CA LEU A 73 -28.39 7.10 -11.01
C LEU A 73 -27.19 6.52 -11.78
N LEU A 74 -27.42 6.13 -13.03
CA LEU A 74 -26.40 5.51 -13.90
C LEU A 74 -25.92 6.46 -14.99
N GLN A 75 -26.36 7.72 -14.99
CA GLN A 75 -26.12 8.71 -16.04
C GLN A 75 -24.64 8.79 -16.47
N HIS A 76 -23.71 8.65 -15.51
CA HIS A 76 -22.26 8.71 -15.70
C HIS A 76 -21.63 7.53 -16.44
N CYS A 77 -22.29 6.38 -16.49
CA CYS A 77 -21.82 5.20 -17.23
C CYS A 77 -22.66 4.96 -18.52
N LEU A 78 -23.51 5.90 -18.94
CA LEU A 78 -24.44 5.73 -20.06
C LEU A 78 -24.02 6.52 -21.33
N PRO A 79 -24.30 5.98 -22.54
CA PRO A 79 -24.00 6.60 -23.83
C PRO A 79 -24.42 8.06 -23.98
N THR A 80 -23.45 8.88 -24.35
CA THR A 80 -23.62 10.27 -24.77
C THR A 80 -23.20 10.50 -26.23
N VAL A 81 -22.41 9.58 -26.79
CA VAL A 81 -21.91 9.60 -28.17
C VAL A 81 -22.55 8.46 -28.94
N LEU A 82 -23.01 8.74 -30.17
CA LEU A 82 -23.58 7.75 -31.08
C LEU A 82 -22.48 6.92 -31.78
N ASP A 83 -21.77 6.10 -31.01
CA ASP A 83 -20.78 5.15 -31.53
C ASP A 83 -21.04 3.75 -30.96
N GLY A 84 -21.95 3.01 -31.61
CA GLY A 84 -22.31 1.65 -31.20
C GLY A 84 -21.10 0.70 -31.18
N GLY A 85 -20.14 0.88 -32.08
CA GLY A 85 -18.92 0.07 -32.14
C GLY A 85 -17.98 0.32 -30.96
N LEU A 86 -17.85 1.57 -30.52
CA LEU A 86 -17.12 1.91 -29.29
C LEU A 86 -17.80 1.32 -28.06
N TRP A 87 -19.12 1.46 -27.91
CA TRP A 87 -19.85 0.91 -26.77
C TRP A 87 -19.86 -0.62 -26.73
N GLU A 88 -19.92 -1.28 -27.89
CA GLU A 88 -19.73 -2.73 -27.98
C GLU A 88 -18.33 -3.12 -27.49
N ARG A 89 -17.27 -2.40 -27.91
CA ARG A 89 -15.90 -2.65 -27.42
C ARG A 89 -15.75 -2.39 -25.93
N ILE A 90 -16.38 -1.35 -25.38
CA ILE A 90 -16.40 -1.07 -23.93
C ILE A 90 -17.04 -2.23 -23.17
N LEU A 91 -18.15 -2.75 -23.66
CA LEU A 91 -18.89 -3.82 -22.97
C LEU A 91 -18.22 -5.19 -23.07
N TYR A 92 -17.62 -5.53 -24.23
CA TYR A 92 -17.19 -6.91 -24.51
C TYR A 92 -15.68 -7.09 -24.69
N THR A 93 -14.95 -6.04 -25.06
CA THR A 93 -13.48 -6.07 -25.21
C THR A 93 -12.81 -4.87 -24.53
N PRO A 94 -13.10 -4.60 -23.25
CA PRO A 94 -12.65 -3.39 -22.56
C PRO A 94 -11.12 -3.23 -22.49
N MET A 95 -10.36 -4.34 -22.54
CA MET A 95 -8.89 -4.31 -22.60
C MET A 95 -8.33 -3.65 -23.86
N ARG A 96 -9.11 -3.61 -24.95
CA ARG A 96 -8.71 -3.01 -26.24
C ARG A 96 -9.16 -1.57 -26.41
N VAL A 97 -10.01 -1.08 -25.52
CA VAL A 97 -10.46 0.31 -25.56
C VAL A 97 -9.33 1.18 -25.06
N THR A 98 -8.87 2.12 -25.87
CA THR A 98 -7.80 3.06 -25.50
C THR A 98 -8.27 4.06 -24.45
N ASP A 99 -7.35 4.76 -23.81
CA ASP A 99 -7.72 5.80 -22.86
C ASP A 99 -8.43 6.99 -23.51
N GLY A 100 -8.07 7.34 -24.75
CA GLY A 100 -8.75 8.39 -25.52
C GLY A 100 -10.20 8.03 -25.84
N GLU A 101 -10.44 6.78 -26.25
CA GLU A 101 -11.78 6.25 -26.51
C GLU A 101 -12.63 6.21 -25.23
N LEU A 102 -12.04 5.80 -24.11
CA LEU A 102 -12.74 5.78 -22.82
C LEU A 102 -13.06 7.20 -22.31
N LEU A 103 -12.12 8.12 -22.45
CA LEU A 103 -12.30 9.55 -22.14
C LEU A 103 -13.47 10.13 -22.93
N GLN A 104 -13.55 9.82 -24.23
CA GLN A 104 -14.61 10.28 -25.11
C GLN A 104 -15.97 9.69 -24.72
N ALA A 105 -16.03 8.37 -24.49
CA ALA A 105 -17.30 7.69 -24.21
C ALA A 105 -17.91 8.08 -22.85
N LEU A 106 -17.07 8.28 -21.82
CA LEU A 106 -17.52 8.53 -20.44
C LEU A 106 -17.31 9.97 -19.98
N HIS A 107 -16.85 10.86 -20.87
CA HIS A 107 -16.50 12.25 -20.56
C HIS A 107 -15.59 12.40 -19.33
N LEU A 108 -14.63 11.48 -19.16
CA LEU A 108 -13.73 11.53 -18.01
C LEU A 108 -12.83 12.77 -18.12
N GLN A 109 -12.39 13.25 -16.97
CA GLN A 109 -11.47 14.38 -16.87
C GLN A 109 -10.15 13.92 -16.26
N THR A 110 -9.05 14.56 -16.66
CA THR A 110 -7.78 14.42 -15.93
C THR A 110 -7.93 15.12 -14.58
N PRO A 111 -7.46 14.54 -13.46
CA PRO A 111 -7.54 15.19 -12.16
C PRO A 111 -6.81 16.53 -12.21
N SER A 112 -7.55 17.63 -12.05
CA SER A 112 -7.02 18.99 -11.97
C SER A 112 -6.08 19.12 -10.76
N GLU A 113 -5.04 19.94 -10.88
CA GLU A 113 -4.11 20.26 -9.79
C GLU A 113 -4.71 21.21 -8.74
N THR A 114 -5.95 21.65 -8.95
CA THR A 114 -6.63 22.57 -8.06
C THR A 114 -6.76 21.95 -6.67
N VAL A 115 -6.10 22.63 -5.73
CA VAL A 115 -6.23 22.51 -4.28
C VAL A 115 -7.68 22.16 -3.94
N MET A 116 -7.87 21.00 -3.32
CA MET A 116 -9.16 20.63 -2.73
C MET A 116 -9.60 21.81 -1.85
N PRO A 117 -10.73 22.47 -2.14
CA PRO A 117 -11.19 23.56 -1.30
C PRO A 117 -11.28 23.04 0.14
N ALA A 118 -10.77 23.81 1.08
CA ALA A 118 -10.73 23.47 2.51
C ALA A 118 -12.13 23.38 3.15
N ASP A 119 -13.20 23.43 2.34
CA ASP A 119 -14.57 23.39 2.81
C ASP A 119 -14.97 22.01 3.33
N LYS A 120 -15.79 22.08 4.38
CA LYS A 120 -16.11 21.06 5.38
C LYS A 120 -16.72 19.74 4.88
N TYR A 121 -16.86 19.53 3.57
CA TYR A 121 -17.46 18.32 3.01
C TYR A 121 -16.44 17.58 2.15
N GLN A 122 -15.90 16.49 2.69
CA GLN A 122 -15.09 15.52 1.95
C GLN A 122 -15.92 14.94 0.80
N ARG A 123 -15.87 15.59 -0.37
CA ARG A 123 -16.58 15.14 -1.57
C ARG A 123 -15.97 13.82 -2.05
N MET A 124 -16.82 12.81 -2.27
CA MET A 124 -16.37 11.52 -2.79
C MET A 124 -16.26 11.59 -4.31
N THR A 125 -15.09 11.28 -4.84
CA THR A 125 -14.76 11.30 -6.27
C THR A 125 -14.65 9.87 -6.79
N LEU A 126 -15.39 9.55 -7.85
CA LEU A 126 -15.24 8.31 -8.62
C LEU A 126 -14.13 8.49 -9.66
N TYR A 127 -13.26 7.48 -9.80
CA TYR A 127 -12.12 7.55 -10.72
C TYR A 127 -11.76 6.20 -11.34
N VAL A 128 -11.07 6.26 -12.47
CA VAL A 128 -10.47 5.13 -13.18
C VAL A 128 -8.96 5.31 -13.17
N ARG A 129 -8.21 4.22 -12.90
CA ARG A 129 -6.79 4.11 -13.21
C ARG A 129 -6.63 3.26 -14.44
N SER A 130 -5.75 3.64 -15.34
CA SER A 130 -5.43 2.89 -16.54
C SER A 130 -3.94 2.60 -16.62
N PHE A 131 -3.60 1.33 -16.83
CA PHE A 131 -2.24 0.86 -17.04
C PHE A 131 -2.13 0.41 -18.49
N GLN A 132 -1.50 1.25 -19.32
CA GLN A 132 -1.21 0.93 -20.71
C GLN A 132 0.05 0.07 -20.79
N MET A 133 -0.03 -1.06 -21.47
CA MET A 133 1.10 -1.96 -21.72
C MET A 133 0.88 -2.72 -23.01
N THR A 134 1.92 -3.35 -23.55
CA THR A 134 1.78 -4.26 -24.68
C THR A 134 1.29 -5.64 -24.23
N VAL A 135 0.73 -6.42 -25.15
CA VAL A 135 0.35 -7.82 -24.91
C VAL A 135 1.54 -8.63 -24.38
N SER A 136 2.73 -8.44 -24.95
CA SER A 136 3.95 -9.12 -24.49
C SER A 136 4.35 -8.78 -23.05
N GLU A 137 4.21 -7.51 -22.65
CA GLU A 137 4.48 -7.07 -21.28
C GLU A 137 3.47 -7.66 -20.30
N LEU A 138 2.18 -7.71 -20.68
CA LEU A 138 1.15 -8.35 -19.86
C LEU A 138 1.35 -9.86 -19.74
N GLN A 139 1.71 -10.55 -20.83
CA GLN A 139 2.09 -11.97 -20.82
C GLN A 139 3.26 -12.20 -19.85
N CYS A 140 4.31 -11.37 -19.90
CA CYS A 140 5.44 -11.46 -18.97
C CYS A 140 5.01 -11.26 -17.50
N ILE A 141 4.09 -10.34 -17.21
CA ILE A 141 3.55 -10.17 -15.84
C ILE A 141 2.79 -11.43 -15.39
N VAL A 142 1.99 -12.02 -16.28
CA VAL A 142 1.27 -13.27 -16.01
C VAL A 142 2.22 -14.44 -15.79
N GLU A 143 3.27 -14.56 -16.60
CA GLU A 143 4.34 -15.55 -16.43
C GLU A 143 5.06 -15.36 -15.10
N LYS A 144 5.41 -14.12 -14.73
CA LYS A 144 6.03 -13.83 -13.43
C LYS A 144 5.13 -14.15 -12.25
N PHE A 145 3.81 -13.95 -12.40
CA PHE A 145 2.87 -14.46 -11.43
C PHE A 145 3.01 -15.98 -11.33
N GLN A 146 2.94 -16.71 -12.45
CA GLN A 146 3.06 -18.17 -12.47
C GLN A 146 4.39 -18.66 -11.86
N ASP A 147 5.52 -18.03 -12.21
CA ASP A 147 6.87 -18.30 -11.68
C ASP A 147 6.95 -18.11 -10.17
N ALA A 148 6.28 -17.06 -9.66
CA ALA A 148 6.17 -16.83 -8.23
C ALA A 148 5.20 -17.79 -7.53
N GLY A 149 4.67 -18.79 -8.25
CA GLY A 149 3.64 -19.70 -7.76
C GLY A 149 2.31 -18.99 -7.53
N LEU A 150 2.05 -17.94 -8.31
CA LEU A 150 0.83 -17.15 -8.30
C LEU A 150 0.00 -17.42 -9.55
N VAL A 151 -0.98 -18.31 -9.45
CA VAL A 151 -1.95 -18.55 -10.53
C VAL A 151 -3.28 -17.94 -10.13
N TYR A 152 -3.72 -16.92 -10.86
CA TYR A 152 -5.03 -16.27 -10.68
C TYR A 152 -5.93 -16.64 -11.86
N ALA A 153 -7.22 -16.96 -11.64
CA ALA A 153 -8.14 -17.21 -12.77
C ALA A 153 -8.33 -15.98 -13.67
N LYS A 154 -8.08 -14.77 -13.13
CA LYS A 154 -8.02 -13.53 -13.91
C LYS A 154 -6.87 -13.56 -14.94
N ASN A 155 -5.77 -14.26 -14.67
CA ASN A 155 -4.71 -14.48 -15.63
C ASN A 155 -5.21 -15.31 -16.82
N ASP A 156 -6.01 -16.35 -16.58
CA ASP A 156 -6.56 -17.19 -17.66
C ASP A 156 -7.48 -16.35 -18.57
N ILE A 157 -8.32 -15.50 -17.98
CA ILE A 157 -9.17 -14.56 -18.73
C ILE A 157 -8.33 -13.55 -19.54
N TRP A 158 -7.23 -13.03 -18.97
CA TRP A 158 -6.31 -12.16 -19.70
C TRP A 158 -5.63 -12.88 -20.86
N LEU A 159 -5.15 -14.12 -20.62
CA LEU A 159 -4.52 -14.94 -21.65
C LEU A 159 -5.50 -15.26 -22.79
N GLU A 160 -6.74 -15.65 -22.48
CA GLU A 160 -7.80 -15.87 -23.46
C GLU A 160 -8.12 -14.61 -24.26
N ALA A 161 -8.17 -13.43 -23.61
CA ALA A 161 -8.41 -12.16 -24.29
C ALA A 161 -7.25 -11.79 -25.23
N MET A 162 -6.02 -12.12 -24.85
CA MET A 162 -4.79 -11.84 -25.60
C MET A 162 -4.48 -12.85 -26.71
N ASP A 163 -5.08 -14.05 -26.69
CA ASP A 163 -4.79 -15.16 -27.62
C ASP A 163 -4.94 -14.77 -29.11
N VAL A 164 -5.80 -13.78 -29.37
CA VAL A 164 -6.08 -13.24 -30.71
C VAL A 164 -5.52 -11.83 -30.94
N MET A 165 -4.55 -11.40 -30.13
CA MET A 165 -3.86 -10.09 -30.25
C MET A 165 -2.40 -10.26 -30.68
N ASN A 166 -1.84 -9.26 -31.36
CA ASN A 166 -0.41 -9.27 -31.63
C ASN A 166 0.37 -8.93 -30.36
N PRO A 167 1.57 -9.51 -30.13
CA PRO A 167 2.38 -9.23 -28.94
C PRO A 167 2.72 -7.74 -28.73
N ASN A 168 2.76 -6.97 -29.82
CA ASN A 168 3.06 -5.53 -29.81
C ASN A 168 1.81 -4.65 -29.70
N ASP A 169 0.61 -5.23 -29.73
CA ASP A 169 -0.63 -4.46 -29.56
C ASP A 169 -0.70 -3.93 -28.12
N PHE A 170 -1.26 -2.73 -27.96
CA PHE A 170 -1.50 -2.16 -26.63
C PHE A 170 -2.78 -2.71 -26.00
N VAL A 171 -2.70 -2.97 -24.69
CA VAL A 171 -3.81 -3.34 -23.82
C VAL A 171 -3.88 -2.39 -22.62
N TYR A 172 -5.10 -2.20 -22.12
CA TYR A 172 -5.41 -1.26 -21.05
C TYR A 172 -6.03 -2.00 -19.87
N LEU A 173 -5.23 -2.24 -18.83
CA LEU A 173 -5.73 -2.80 -17.57
C LEU A 173 -6.21 -1.67 -16.66
N ARG A 174 -7.42 -1.80 -16.12
CA ARG A 174 -8.09 -0.69 -15.44
C ARG A 174 -8.45 -0.99 -13.99
N TYR A 175 -8.55 0.04 -13.18
CA TYR A 175 -9.07 -0.05 -11.81
C TYR A 175 -10.12 1.04 -11.62
N VAL A 176 -11.31 0.70 -11.16
CA VAL A 176 -12.35 1.68 -10.83
C VAL A 176 -12.37 1.84 -9.31
N GLY A 177 -12.47 3.06 -8.79
CA GLY A 177 -12.68 3.23 -7.36
C GLY A 177 -13.18 4.60 -6.97
N SER A 178 -13.57 4.72 -5.71
CA SER A 178 -13.98 5.99 -5.09
C SER A 178 -12.94 6.49 -4.08
N THR A 179 -12.87 7.81 -3.88
CA THR A 179 -11.99 8.42 -2.87
C THR A 179 -12.48 9.80 -2.41
N THR A 180 -12.29 10.13 -1.13
CA THR A 180 -12.53 11.48 -0.59
C THR A 180 -11.28 12.35 -0.53
N ARG A 181 -10.13 11.86 -1.02
CA ARG A 181 -8.81 12.48 -0.84
C ARG A 181 -8.13 12.86 -2.15
N GLY A 182 -8.80 12.65 -3.28
CA GLY A 182 -8.23 12.80 -4.60
C GLY A 182 -7.61 11.49 -5.14
N PRO A 183 -7.83 11.17 -6.43
CA PRO A 183 -7.34 9.93 -7.06
C PRO A 183 -5.82 9.77 -7.04
N ARG A 184 -5.07 10.87 -7.24
CA ARG A 184 -3.59 10.88 -7.24
C ARG A 184 -3.05 10.44 -5.88
N GLN A 185 -3.56 11.04 -4.80
CA GLN A 185 -3.18 10.66 -3.45
C GLN A 185 -3.55 9.20 -3.18
N ARG A 186 -4.74 8.76 -3.59
CA ARG A 186 -5.16 7.37 -3.39
C ARG A 186 -4.31 6.36 -4.18
N HIS A 187 -3.87 6.71 -5.39
CA HIS A 187 -2.94 5.89 -6.18
C HIS A 187 -1.59 5.75 -5.48
N HIS A 188 -0.99 6.86 -5.06
CA HIS A 188 0.26 6.85 -4.29
C HIS A 188 0.12 6.05 -2.99
N GLU A 189 -1.00 6.19 -2.28
CA GLU A 189 -1.27 5.42 -1.07
C GLU A 189 -1.30 3.90 -1.33
N ASP A 190 -1.94 3.46 -2.42
CA ASP A 190 -1.99 2.04 -2.76
C ASP A 190 -0.59 1.50 -3.11
N LEU A 191 0.27 2.28 -3.77
CA LEU A 191 1.67 1.91 -4.04
C LEU A 191 2.48 1.76 -2.74
N VAL A 192 2.33 2.68 -1.80
CA VAL A 192 3.17 2.71 -0.58
C VAL A 192 2.66 1.79 0.52
N THR A 193 1.34 1.66 0.68
CA THR A 193 0.76 1.07 1.91
C THR A 193 0.02 -0.25 1.71
N ARG A 194 -0.34 -0.61 0.47
CA ARG A 194 -1.11 -1.82 0.22
C ARG A 194 -0.18 -3.03 0.15
N LYS A 195 -0.20 -3.86 1.20
CA LYS A 195 0.68 -5.04 1.33
C LYS A 195 0.03 -6.37 0.91
N SER A 196 -1.26 -6.36 0.54
CA SER A 196 -2.03 -7.58 0.25
C SER A 196 -3.13 -7.38 -0.80
N GLY A 197 -3.60 -8.50 -1.36
CA GLY A 197 -4.62 -8.56 -2.41
C GLY A 197 -4.05 -8.55 -3.83
N PHE A 198 -4.90 -8.85 -4.81
CA PHE A 198 -4.51 -8.95 -6.23
C PHE A 198 -3.87 -7.66 -6.74
N LEU A 199 -4.51 -6.49 -6.52
CA LEU A 199 -3.93 -5.20 -6.93
C LEU A 199 -2.54 -4.95 -6.35
N SER A 200 -2.32 -5.27 -5.07
CA SER A 200 -0.99 -5.11 -4.44
C SER A 200 0.05 -5.97 -5.14
N LYS A 201 -0.28 -7.24 -5.42
CA LYS A 201 0.63 -8.13 -6.16
C LYS A 201 0.88 -7.62 -7.57
N PHE A 202 -0.17 -7.25 -8.30
CA PHE A 202 -0.03 -6.63 -9.61
C PHE A 202 0.91 -5.43 -9.60
N LEU A 203 0.69 -4.46 -8.70
CA LEU A 203 1.56 -3.30 -8.56
C LEU A 203 3.00 -3.68 -8.18
N THR A 204 3.21 -4.63 -7.26
CA THR A 204 4.57 -5.08 -6.91
C THR A 204 5.31 -5.71 -8.09
N PHE A 205 4.64 -6.56 -8.89
CA PHE A 205 5.28 -7.20 -10.05
C PHE A 205 5.52 -6.20 -11.18
N LEU A 206 4.59 -5.26 -11.38
CA LEU A 206 4.73 -4.16 -12.32
C LEU A 206 5.94 -3.28 -11.93
N ASP A 207 6.10 -2.94 -10.66
CA ASP A 207 7.21 -2.12 -10.14
C ASP A 207 8.57 -2.79 -10.38
N CYS A 208 8.64 -4.10 -10.16
CA CYS A 208 9.87 -4.88 -10.37
C CYS A 208 10.21 -5.11 -11.85
N THR A 209 9.22 -5.09 -12.75
CA THR A 209 9.37 -5.55 -14.14
C THR A 209 9.33 -4.41 -15.14
N TYR A 210 8.34 -3.53 -15.00
CA TYR A 210 8.02 -2.42 -15.88
C TYR A 210 7.64 -1.17 -15.05
N PRO A 211 8.58 -0.59 -14.28
CA PRO A 211 8.30 0.56 -13.42
C PRO A 211 7.75 1.76 -14.21
N THR A 212 8.18 1.90 -15.48
CA THR A 212 7.65 2.92 -16.41
C THR A 212 6.14 2.82 -16.63
N ILE A 213 5.53 1.63 -16.51
CA ILE A 213 4.09 1.42 -16.65
C ILE A 213 3.35 1.88 -15.38
N ILE A 214 3.97 1.77 -14.20
CA ILE A 214 3.45 2.37 -12.97
C ILE A 214 3.50 3.89 -13.08
N ASP A 215 4.66 4.42 -13.47
CA ASP A 215 4.89 5.87 -13.53
C ASP A 215 4.04 6.56 -14.61
N SER A 216 3.67 5.81 -15.67
CA SER A 216 2.79 6.29 -16.72
C SER A 216 1.31 5.98 -16.49
N ALA A 217 0.94 5.33 -15.38
CA ALA A 217 -0.44 5.00 -15.06
C ALA A 217 -1.33 6.25 -15.10
N ALA A 218 -2.31 6.25 -15.99
CA ALA A 218 -3.20 7.37 -16.17
C ALA A 218 -4.32 7.33 -15.12
N LEU A 219 -4.70 8.51 -14.64
CA LEU A 219 -5.78 8.69 -13.68
C LEU A 219 -6.84 9.57 -14.31
N TYR A 220 -8.09 9.13 -14.24
CA TYR A 220 -9.23 9.81 -14.82
C TYR A 220 -10.35 9.91 -13.78
N VAL A 221 -10.99 11.06 -13.67
CA VAL A 221 -12.14 11.28 -12.77
C VAL A 221 -13.41 11.40 -13.57
N PHE A 222 -14.51 10.89 -13.01
CA PHE A 222 -15.83 11.21 -13.55
C PHE A 222 -16.14 12.67 -13.21
N PRO A 223 -16.72 13.44 -14.14
CA PRO A 223 -17.15 14.80 -13.87
C PRO A 223 -18.14 14.83 -12.69
N ASP A 224 -18.12 15.91 -11.93
CA ASP A 224 -18.99 16.15 -10.79
C ASP A 224 -20.45 16.22 -11.24
N TRP A 225 -21.13 15.07 -11.27
CA TRP A 225 -22.38 14.96 -12.03
C TRP A 225 -23.67 15.10 -11.23
N LEU A 226 -23.64 15.35 -9.91
CA LEU A 226 -24.71 16.05 -9.15
C LEU A 226 -24.36 16.10 -7.66
N SER A 227 -24.43 17.30 -7.07
CA SER A 227 -24.55 17.50 -5.63
C SER A 227 -25.98 17.18 -5.21
N PHE A 228 -26.32 15.89 -5.07
CA PHE A 228 -27.56 15.55 -4.40
C PHE A 228 -27.40 15.86 -2.91
N GLU A 229 -28.15 16.84 -2.40
CA GLU A 229 -28.38 17.06 -0.97
C GLU A 229 -29.25 15.93 -0.37
N VAL A 230 -28.91 14.68 -0.67
CA VAL A 230 -29.66 13.51 -0.19
C VAL A 230 -28.86 12.86 0.95
N PRO A 231 -29.47 12.61 2.12
CA PRO A 231 -28.81 12.01 3.30
C PRO A 231 -28.14 10.64 3.07
N GLU A 232 -28.32 10.01 1.91
CA GLU A 232 -27.85 8.66 1.55
C GLU A 232 -26.67 8.63 0.56
N ALA A 233 -25.88 9.71 0.45
CA ALA A 233 -24.80 9.86 -0.52
C ALA A 233 -23.78 8.70 -0.58
N CYS A 234 -23.57 7.98 0.53
CA CYS A 234 -22.66 6.82 0.56
C CYS A 234 -23.20 5.62 -0.25
N GLN A 235 -24.48 5.27 -0.12
CA GLN A 235 -25.08 4.15 -0.85
C GLN A 235 -25.14 4.43 -2.36
N HIS A 236 -25.45 5.68 -2.72
CA HIS A 236 -25.47 6.15 -4.10
C HIS A 236 -24.09 6.02 -4.76
N THR A 237 -23.04 6.43 -4.07
CA THR A 237 -21.69 6.37 -4.65
C THR A 237 -21.17 4.94 -4.79
N GLU A 238 -21.59 4.02 -3.91
CA GLU A 238 -21.27 2.60 -4.06
C GLU A 238 -21.95 2.00 -5.29
N LEU A 239 -23.24 2.30 -5.52
CA LEU A 239 -23.95 1.90 -6.74
C LEU A 239 -23.29 2.48 -8.00
N MET A 240 -22.84 3.73 -7.94
CA MET A 240 -22.14 4.37 -9.06
C MET A 240 -20.79 3.72 -9.38
N GLU A 241 -20.01 3.34 -8.37
CA GLU A 241 -18.76 2.59 -8.54
C GLU A 241 -19.06 1.21 -9.14
N GLN A 242 -20.07 0.52 -8.62
CA GLN A 242 -20.51 -0.79 -9.10
C GLN A 242 -20.97 -0.73 -10.56
N ALA A 243 -21.81 0.23 -10.92
CA ALA A 243 -22.31 0.38 -12.28
C ALA A 243 -21.17 0.54 -13.30
N CYS A 244 -20.12 1.28 -12.94
CA CYS A 244 -18.97 1.46 -13.82
C CYS A 244 -18.02 0.25 -13.79
N ILE A 245 -17.94 -0.51 -12.69
CA ILE A 245 -17.27 -1.83 -12.67
C ILE A 245 -18.01 -2.81 -13.60
N SER A 246 -19.34 -2.89 -13.50
CA SER A 246 -20.17 -3.75 -14.34
C SER A 246 -20.14 -3.33 -15.82
N LEU A 247 -20.08 -2.03 -16.12
CA LEU A 247 -19.90 -1.53 -17.48
C LEU A 247 -18.57 -2.03 -18.07
N LEU A 248 -17.46 -1.74 -17.39
CA LEU A 248 -16.11 -2.04 -17.88
C LEU A 248 -15.75 -3.53 -17.78
N GLY A 249 -16.59 -4.33 -17.13
CA GLY A 249 -16.51 -5.78 -17.14
C GLY A 249 -15.34 -6.36 -16.33
N PHE A 250 -15.57 -7.57 -15.81
CA PHE A 250 -14.59 -8.30 -15.01
C PHE A 250 -13.27 -8.72 -15.67
N PRO A 251 -13.19 -8.97 -16.99
CA PRO A 251 -11.95 -9.41 -17.63
C PRO A 251 -10.79 -8.41 -17.52
N SER A 252 -11.04 -7.11 -17.70
CA SER A 252 -9.99 -6.07 -17.76
C SER A 252 -9.71 -5.36 -16.44
N LEU A 253 -10.58 -5.52 -15.44
CA LEU A 253 -10.50 -4.74 -14.22
C LEU A 253 -9.59 -5.39 -13.18
N LEU A 254 -8.86 -4.58 -12.42
CA LEU A 254 -7.98 -4.99 -11.32
C LEU A 254 -8.74 -5.15 -9.99
N ASN A 255 -10.00 -4.71 -9.93
CA ASN A 255 -10.90 -4.87 -8.80
C ASN A 255 -12.28 -5.42 -9.21
N GLN A 256 -12.99 -5.97 -8.24
CA GLN A 256 -14.38 -6.41 -8.33
C GLN A 256 -15.10 -5.91 -7.07
N THR A 257 -16.40 -5.69 -7.13
CA THR A 257 -17.23 -5.39 -5.95
C THR A 257 -18.07 -6.61 -5.59
N ILE A 258 -18.04 -6.99 -4.30
CA ILE A 258 -19.10 -7.82 -3.70
C ILE A 258 -19.97 -6.86 -2.90
N THR A 259 -21.25 -6.84 -3.20
CA THR A 259 -22.22 -5.91 -2.63
C THR A 259 -22.79 -6.39 -1.30
N ALA A 260 -23.32 -5.44 -0.52
CA ALA A 260 -24.33 -5.73 0.49
C ALA A 260 -25.62 -6.15 -0.27
N VAL A 261 -26.13 -7.32 0.08
CA VAL A 261 -27.14 -8.13 -0.59
C VAL A 261 -28.50 -7.86 0.03
N ASP A 262 -29.11 -6.70 -0.22
CA ASP A 262 -30.46 -6.47 0.32
C ASP A 262 -31.55 -7.21 -0.45
N ASP A 263 -31.31 -7.66 -1.69
CA ASP A 263 -32.20 -8.59 -2.40
C ASP A 263 -31.44 -9.34 -3.50
N PHE A 264 -30.63 -10.34 -3.11
CA PHE A 264 -30.13 -11.34 -4.06
C PHE A 264 -31.21 -12.42 -4.20
N PRO A 265 -32.04 -12.44 -5.26
CA PRO A 265 -32.48 -13.73 -5.73
C PRO A 265 -31.19 -14.41 -6.19
N LEU A 266 -30.81 -15.52 -5.55
CA LEU A 266 -29.95 -16.51 -6.21
C LEU A 266 -30.81 -17.04 -7.35
N LYS A 267 -30.91 -16.24 -8.43
CA LYS A 267 -31.81 -16.46 -9.56
C LYS A 267 -31.46 -17.85 -10.08
N GLY A 268 -32.35 -18.81 -9.84
CA GLY A 268 -32.24 -20.18 -10.35
C GLY A 268 -31.57 -21.22 -9.45
N ASP A 269 -31.57 -21.07 -8.12
CA ASP A 269 -31.16 -22.19 -7.25
C ASP A 269 -32.20 -22.46 -6.15
N ASP A 270 -33.45 -22.74 -6.55
CA ASP A 270 -34.50 -23.29 -5.65
C ASP A 270 -33.96 -24.48 -4.84
N LYS A 271 -33.02 -25.22 -5.42
CA LYS A 271 -32.28 -26.29 -4.75
C LYS A 271 -31.43 -25.77 -3.60
N TYR A 272 -30.72 -24.66 -3.74
CA TYR A 272 -29.94 -24.04 -2.65
C TYR A 272 -30.83 -23.51 -1.52
N ARG A 273 -31.95 -22.88 -1.87
CA ARG A 273 -32.97 -22.47 -0.87
C ARG A 273 -33.59 -23.69 -0.18
N SER A 274 -33.86 -24.76 -0.92
CA SER A 274 -34.38 -26.02 -0.36
C SER A 274 -33.38 -26.69 0.57
N LEU A 275 -32.08 -26.64 0.26
CA LEU A 275 -31.02 -27.13 1.15
C LEU A 275 -30.96 -26.35 2.46
N PHE A 276 -31.14 -25.03 2.43
CA PHE A 276 -31.28 -24.24 3.65
C PHE A 276 -32.57 -24.61 4.40
N GLY A 277 -33.70 -24.71 3.69
CA GLY A 277 -34.99 -25.11 4.29
C GLY A 277 -34.95 -26.47 4.97
N ALA A 278 -34.15 -27.41 4.47
CA ALA A 278 -33.93 -28.74 5.05
C ALA A 278 -33.15 -28.72 6.38
N LEU A 279 -32.53 -27.59 6.74
CA LEU A 279 -31.95 -27.40 8.08
C LEU A 279 -33.02 -27.08 9.13
N GLU A 280 -34.26 -26.80 8.70
CA GLU A 280 -35.43 -26.56 9.56
C GLU A 280 -35.18 -25.51 10.66
N THR A 281 -34.40 -24.47 10.34
CA THR A 281 -34.14 -23.38 11.28
C THR A 281 -35.35 -22.44 11.36
N GLU A 282 -35.81 -22.17 12.57
CA GLU A 282 -36.79 -21.11 12.89
C GLU A 282 -36.16 -20.09 13.85
N THR A 283 -34.88 -19.80 13.62
CA THR A 283 -34.01 -19.15 14.59
C THR A 283 -34.44 -17.72 14.83
N ILE A 284 -34.67 -16.98 13.75
CA ILE A 284 -34.74 -15.53 13.83
C ILE A 284 -36.10 -15.06 14.33
N SER A 285 -37.18 -15.79 14.03
CA SER A 285 -38.50 -15.57 14.66
C SER A 285 -38.48 -15.73 16.18
N ARG A 286 -37.51 -16.47 16.73
CA ARG A 286 -37.39 -16.72 18.19
C ARG A 286 -36.51 -15.69 18.89
N LEU A 287 -35.65 -14.99 18.14
CA LEU A 287 -34.77 -13.92 18.65
C LEU A 287 -35.52 -12.59 18.75
N SER A 288 -36.66 -12.52 19.44
CA SER A 288 -37.35 -11.24 19.65
C SER A 288 -36.47 -10.26 20.45
N PRO A 289 -36.37 -8.97 20.05
CA PRO A 289 -35.68 -7.93 20.82
C PRO A 289 -36.18 -7.83 22.27
N LEU A 290 -37.46 -8.17 22.50
CA LEU A 290 -38.08 -8.15 23.83
C LEU A 290 -37.54 -9.23 24.77
N HIS A 291 -36.87 -10.26 24.24
CA HIS A 291 -36.23 -11.30 25.05
C HIS A 291 -34.82 -10.90 25.50
N PHE A 292 -34.33 -9.71 25.15
CA PHE A 292 -32.97 -9.27 25.51
C PHE A 292 -33.04 -8.24 26.63
N GLU A 293 -32.54 -8.64 27.80
CA GLU A 293 -32.47 -7.79 28.99
C GLU A 293 -31.10 -7.14 29.13
N ALA A 294 -31.06 -5.94 29.71
CA ALA A 294 -29.83 -5.17 29.84
C ALA A 294 -28.78 -5.90 30.67
N PHE A 295 -27.55 -5.96 30.16
CA PHE A 295 -26.41 -6.50 30.91
C PHE A 295 -25.93 -5.51 31.98
N THR A 296 -25.73 -6.00 33.21
CA THR A 296 -25.37 -5.17 34.37
C THR A 296 -23.87 -4.84 34.46
N GLY A 297 -23.02 -5.42 33.61
CA GLY A 297 -21.56 -5.24 33.64
C GLY A 297 -21.02 -4.00 32.92
N ARG A 298 -21.81 -2.94 32.75
CA ARG A 298 -21.35 -1.72 32.04
C ARG A 298 -20.12 -1.09 32.67
N THR A 299 -20.01 -1.08 34.00
CA THR A 299 -18.85 -0.55 34.73
C THR A 299 -17.58 -1.36 34.46
N GLN A 300 -17.69 -2.69 34.37
CA GLN A 300 -16.57 -3.57 34.04
C GLN A 300 -16.11 -3.39 32.59
N ILE A 301 -17.06 -3.23 31.65
CA ILE A 301 -16.77 -2.93 30.24
C ILE A 301 -16.13 -1.54 30.10
N ALA A 302 -16.60 -0.53 30.84
CA ALA A 302 -15.99 0.80 30.85
C ALA A 302 -14.54 0.74 31.35
N ALA A 303 -14.29 0.07 32.49
CA ALA A 303 -12.95 -0.12 33.02
C ALA A 303 -12.03 -0.94 32.08
N TRP A 304 -12.59 -1.87 31.31
CA TRP A 304 -11.86 -2.58 30.26
C TRP A 304 -11.46 -1.63 29.12
N ALA A 305 -12.38 -0.78 28.67
CA ALA A 305 -12.12 0.20 27.61
C ALA A 305 -11.13 1.29 28.05
N ASP A 306 -11.17 1.72 29.31
CA ASP A 306 -10.18 2.64 29.91
C ASP A 306 -8.78 2.05 29.82
N LYS A 307 -8.58 0.78 30.20
CA LYS A 307 -7.26 0.12 30.10
C LYS A 307 -6.75 0.02 28.66
N ILE A 308 -7.64 -0.13 27.68
CA ILE A 308 -7.25 -0.10 26.26
C ILE A 308 -6.79 1.29 25.85
N GLN A 309 -7.54 2.33 26.23
CA GLN A 309 -7.20 3.71 25.95
C GLN A 309 -5.85 4.09 26.59
N ASP A 310 -5.64 3.72 27.85
CA ASP A 310 -4.39 3.94 28.57
C ASP A 310 -3.23 3.21 27.89
N TYR A 311 -3.43 1.95 27.51
CA TYR A 311 -2.41 1.21 26.76
C TYR A 311 -2.08 1.89 25.43
N ALA A 312 -3.08 2.33 24.68
CA ALA A 312 -2.89 3.03 23.40
C ALA A 312 -2.15 4.36 23.56
N ARG A 313 -2.36 5.09 24.66
CA ARG A 313 -1.64 6.32 25.00
C ARG A 313 -0.20 6.04 25.40
N CYS A 314 0.04 5.04 26.25
CA CYS A 314 1.40 4.64 26.66
C CYS A 314 2.23 4.05 25.52
N HIS A 315 1.59 3.37 24.56
CA HIS A 315 2.25 2.69 23.44
C HIS A 315 1.99 3.38 22.10
N ARG A 316 1.77 4.70 22.12
CA ARG A 316 1.36 5.50 20.95
C ARG A 316 2.21 5.27 19.69
N VAL A 317 3.50 4.96 19.87
CA VAL A 317 4.46 4.69 18.80
C VAL A 317 4.22 3.36 18.09
N THR A 318 3.81 2.31 18.82
CA THR A 318 3.69 0.97 18.24
C THR A 318 2.27 0.70 17.75
N VAL A 319 1.26 1.25 18.43
CA VAL A 319 -0.16 0.96 18.17
C VAL A 319 -0.90 2.02 17.35
N SER A 320 -0.46 3.28 17.46
CA SER A 320 -1.17 4.44 16.91
C SER A 320 -0.39 5.21 15.84
N LEU A 321 0.86 4.80 15.57
CA LEU A 321 1.66 5.36 14.48
C LEU A 321 1.20 4.74 13.15
N PHE A 322 0.63 5.57 12.30
CA PHE A 322 0.28 5.18 10.95
C PHE A 322 0.66 6.28 9.97
N ARG A 323 1.48 5.93 8.95
CA ARG A 323 2.01 6.89 7.95
C ARG A 323 2.69 8.11 8.58
N ASN A 324 3.57 7.87 9.55
CA ASN A 324 4.32 8.90 10.27
C ASN A 324 3.44 9.94 10.98
N LYS A 325 2.16 9.63 11.20
CA LYS A 325 1.23 10.42 12.00
C LYS A 325 0.77 9.58 13.18
N TYR A 326 0.76 10.21 14.35
CA TYR A 326 0.20 9.61 15.55
C TYR A 326 -1.29 9.92 15.62
N TYR A 327 -2.10 8.87 15.63
CA TYR A 327 -3.52 9.00 15.89
C TYR A 327 -3.77 8.92 17.40
N ASP A 328 -4.57 9.81 17.93
CA ASP A 328 -4.95 9.74 19.35
C ASP A 328 -6.03 8.68 19.57
N PHE A 329 -6.27 8.28 20.82
CA PHE A 329 -7.38 7.42 21.22
C PHE A 329 -8.38 8.26 22.04
N PRO A 330 -9.29 9.00 21.37
CA PRO A 330 -10.17 9.94 22.04
C PRO A 330 -11.27 9.25 22.86
N ASP A 331 -11.87 9.97 23.79
CA ASP A 331 -12.98 9.44 24.62
C ASP A 331 -14.21 9.08 23.78
N THR A 332 -14.42 9.73 22.64
CA THR A 332 -15.49 9.34 21.70
C THR A 332 -15.27 7.96 21.11
N LEU A 333 -14.01 7.57 20.85
CA LEU A 333 -13.67 6.24 20.37
C LEU A 333 -13.87 5.19 21.46
N LYS A 334 -13.50 5.54 22.70
CA LYS A 334 -13.76 4.72 23.89
C LYS A 334 -15.25 4.48 24.09
N GLU A 335 -16.06 5.54 24.07
CA GLU A 335 -17.52 5.43 24.26
C GLU A 335 -18.17 4.61 23.13
N MET A 336 -17.72 4.79 21.89
CA MET A 336 -18.14 3.95 20.77
C MET A 336 -17.83 2.47 21.05
N MET A 337 -16.62 2.16 21.52
CA MET A 337 -16.23 0.79 21.86
C MET A 337 -17.09 0.21 22.99
N ILE A 338 -17.33 0.97 24.06
CA ILE A 338 -18.22 0.57 25.16
C ILE A 338 -19.62 0.26 24.61
N THR A 339 -20.16 1.15 23.78
CA THR A 339 -21.51 1.03 23.21
C THR A 339 -21.65 -0.22 22.33
N GLN A 340 -20.76 -0.41 21.33
CA GLN A 340 -20.88 -1.56 20.43
C GLN A 340 -20.55 -2.91 21.10
N SER A 341 -19.78 -2.87 22.19
CA SER A 341 -19.41 -4.08 22.94
C SER A 341 -20.43 -4.44 24.02
N MET A 342 -21.48 -3.63 24.24
CA MET A 342 -22.47 -3.92 25.27
C MET A 342 -23.38 -5.09 24.82
N PRO A 343 -23.35 -6.24 25.52
CA PRO A 343 -24.26 -7.33 25.22
C PRO A 343 -25.60 -7.13 25.96
N SER A 344 -26.56 -7.96 25.62
CA SER A 344 -27.76 -8.21 26.42
C SER A 344 -27.89 -9.68 26.77
N LEU A 345 -28.61 -9.95 27.86
CA LEU A 345 -28.88 -11.30 28.35
C LEU A 345 -30.17 -11.82 27.70
N LEU A 346 -30.09 -12.96 27.04
CA LEU A 346 -31.25 -13.64 26.52
C LEU A 346 -32.09 -14.19 27.69
N LYS A 347 -33.34 -13.73 27.79
CA LYS A 347 -34.28 -14.00 28.88
C LYS A 347 -33.66 -13.78 30.27
N GLY A 348 -32.78 -12.77 30.39
CA GLY A 348 -32.08 -12.45 31.64
C GLY A 348 -31.00 -13.46 32.08
N LYS A 349 -30.70 -14.50 31.29
CA LYS A 349 -29.85 -15.62 31.75
C LYS A 349 -28.41 -15.57 31.23
N PHE A 350 -28.20 -15.45 29.93
CA PHE A 350 -26.86 -15.57 29.33
C PHE A 350 -26.69 -14.72 28.08
N VAL A 351 -25.44 -14.34 27.78
CA VAL A 351 -25.08 -13.69 26.52
C VAL A 351 -25.00 -14.75 25.43
N LEU A 352 -25.90 -14.66 24.44
CA LEU A 352 -26.03 -15.65 23.38
C LEU A 352 -24.82 -15.65 22.42
N LEU A 353 -24.50 -14.48 21.87
CA LEU A 353 -23.55 -14.32 20.76
C LEU A 353 -22.57 -13.18 21.03
N LEU A 354 -21.32 -13.36 20.61
CA LEU A 354 -20.33 -12.30 20.45
C LEU A 354 -19.74 -12.36 19.04
N THR A 355 -19.67 -11.21 18.36
CA THR A 355 -18.93 -11.07 17.11
C THR A 355 -17.54 -10.46 17.37
N VAL A 356 -16.48 -11.13 16.89
CA VAL A 356 -15.10 -10.67 17.01
C VAL A 356 -14.51 -10.35 15.63
N GLY A 357 -14.22 -9.08 15.38
CA GLY A 357 -13.53 -8.57 14.20
C GLY A 357 -12.01 -8.69 14.27
N GLY A 358 -11.34 -8.41 13.15
CA GLY A 358 -9.88 -8.50 13.07
C GLY A 358 -9.13 -7.24 13.52
N GLY A 359 -9.75 -6.07 13.41
CA GLY A 359 -9.12 -4.79 13.68
C GLY A 359 -9.93 -3.62 13.13
N ILE A 360 -9.96 -2.54 13.90
CA ILE A 360 -10.75 -1.36 13.57
C ILE A 360 -10.28 -0.68 12.28
N SER A 361 -11.22 -0.36 11.39
CA SER A 361 -10.92 0.34 10.15
C SER A 361 -10.48 1.78 10.42
N ARG A 362 -9.69 2.37 9.50
CA ARG A 362 -9.27 3.78 9.66
C ARG A 362 -10.45 4.74 9.74
N LYS A 363 -11.47 4.55 8.90
CA LYS A 363 -12.65 5.41 8.87
C LYS A 363 -13.41 5.32 10.20
N CYS A 364 -13.59 4.10 10.72
CA CYS A 364 -14.24 3.85 12.01
C CYS A 364 -13.46 4.45 13.17
N TYR A 365 -12.13 4.31 13.17
CA TYR A 365 -11.27 4.86 14.21
C TYR A 365 -11.29 6.39 14.23
N GLN A 366 -11.19 7.04 13.05
CA GLN A 366 -11.16 8.51 12.95
C GLN A 366 -12.51 9.16 13.28
N ASN A 367 -13.61 8.50 12.91
CA ASN A 367 -14.95 9.04 13.07
C ASN A 367 -15.68 8.48 14.30
N SER A 368 -15.00 7.66 15.11
CA SER A 368 -15.60 6.95 16.25
C SER A 368 -16.91 6.25 15.89
N GLN A 369 -16.90 5.49 14.78
CA GLN A 369 -18.08 4.75 14.28
C GLN A 369 -17.98 3.26 14.60
N GLY A 370 -19.05 2.69 15.14
CA GLY A 370 -19.16 1.26 15.42
C GLY A 370 -19.25 0.40 14.16
N PHE A 371 -19.03 -0.91 14.30
CA PHE A 371 -19.09 -1.83 13.15
C PHE A 371 -20.51 -1.92 12.58
N TYR A 372 -21.49 -2.33 13.38
CA TYR A 372 -22.88 -2.49 12.93
C TYR A 372 -23.65 -1.17 12.84
N THR A 373 -23.34 -0.20 13.69
CA THR A 373 -24.06 1.09 13.76
C THR A 373 -23.44 2.17 12.87
N GLY A 374 -22.25 1.93 12.34
CA GLY A 374 -21.53 2.87 11.48
C GLY A 374 -21.58 2.54 9.99
N SER A 375 -20.76 3.24 9.21
CA SER A 375 -20.69 3.10 7.74
C SER A 375 -19.78 1.95 7.26
N SER A 376 -19.78 0.82 7.98
CA SER A 376 -18.95 -0.34 7.63
C SER A 376 -19.59 -1.16 6.50
N ASN A 377 -18.93 -1.22 5.34
CA ASN A 377 -19.38 -2.07 4.23
C ASN A 377 -19.41 -3.55 4.63
N SER A 378 -18.47 -4.00 5.47
CA SER A 378 -18.45 -5.39 5.94
C SER A 378 -19.62 -5.72 6.86
N ALA A 379 -20.08 -4.74 7.65
CA ALA A 379 -21.28 -4.90 8.46
C ALA A 379 -22.53 -4.93 7.58
N SER A 380 -22.62 -4.04 6.59
CA SER A 380 -23.73 -4.00 5.63
C SER A 380 -23.88 -5.33 4.89
N ILE A 381 -22.76 -5.94 4.46
CA ILE A 381 -22.75 -7.28 3.87
C ILE A 381 -23.35 -8.31 4.85
N ILE A 382 -22.87 -8.39 6.09
CA ILE A 382 -23.41 -9.35 7.08
C ILE A 382 -24.91 -9.12 7.34
N LYS A 383 -25.33 -7.86 7.56
CA LYS A 383 -26.72 -7.54 7.85
C LYS A 383 -27.65 -8.04 6.75
N SER A 384 -27.30 -7.74 5.51
CA SER A 384 -28.12 -8.10 4.37
C SER A 384 -28.19 -9.63 4.14
N TYR A 385 -27.09 -10.37 4.40
CA TYR A 385 -27.10 -11.83 4.36
C TYR A 385 -28.01 -12.41 5.45
N ILE A 386 -27.94 -11.88 6.68
CA ILE A 386 -28.82 -12.30 7.77
C ILE A 386 -30.29 -11.97 7.43
N ASN A 387 -30.58 -10.77 6.92
CA ASN A 387 -31.93 -10.37 6.49
C ASN A 387 -32.47 -11.30 5.39
N ARG A 388 -31.64 -11.70 4.43
CA ARG A 388 -32.06 -12.67 3.40
C ARG A 388 -32.36 -14.04 4.00
N LEU A 389 -31.49 -14.58 4.85
CA LEU A 389 -31.74 -15.87 5.51
C LEU A 389 -33.00 -15.80 6.38
N TRP A 390 -33.25 -14.67 7.01
CA TRP A 390 -34.48 -14.40 7.75
C TRP A 390 -35.72 -14.43 6.88
N SER A 391 -35.68 -13.78 5.71
CA SER A 391 -36.80 -13.85 4.76
C SER A 391 -37.12 -15.29 4.32
N TRP A 392 -36.10 -16.15 4.26
CA TRP A 392 -36.26 -17.56 3.92
C TRP A 392 -36.94 -18.35 5.05
N GLU A 393 -36.55 -18.13 6.32
CA GLU A 393 -37.21 -18.74 7.49
C GLU A 393 -38.68 -18.32 7.63
N LEU A 394 -38.99 -17.04 7.32
CA LEU A 394 -40.35 -16.50 7.46
C LEU A 394 -41.37 -17.08 6.46
N LYS A 395 -40.93 -17.76 5.40
CA LYS A 395 -41.81 -18.38 4.38
C LYS A 395 -42.90 -17.43 3.86
N GLY A 396 -42.57 -16.15 3.68
CA GLY A 396 -43.50 -15.11 3.20
C GLY A 396 -44.30 -14.38 4.29
N ARG A 397 -44.08 -14.67 5.57
CA ARG A 397 -44.62 -13.88 6.68
C ARG A 397 -43.88 -12.53 6.79
N VAL A 398 -44.59 -11.49 7.23
CA VAL A 398 -44.00 -10.18 7.47
C VAL A 398 -43.14 -10.23 8.74
N PRO A 399 -41.87 -9.77 8.71
CA PRO A 399 -41.03 -9.70 9.89
C PRO A 399 -41.61 -8.71 10.92
N THR A 400 -41.64 -9.10 12.20
CA THR A 400 -42.12 -8.25 13.31
C THR A 400 -41.11 -7.20 13.77
N PHE A 401 -39.83 -7.39 13.43
CA PHE A 401 -38.71 -6.50 13.71
C PHE A 401 -37.62 -6.75 12.66
N ASN A 402 -36.58 -5.92 12.59
CA ASN A 402 -35.45 -6.10 11.68
C ASN A 402 -34.12 -6.31 12.45
N ILE A 403 -33.02 -6.48 11.72
CA ILE A 403 -31.72 -6.77 12.35
C ILE A 403 -31.20 -5.59 13.17
N ASP A 404 -31.54 -4.36 12.78
CA ASP A 404 -31.15 -3.16 13.52
C ASP A 404 -31.84 -3.12 14.88
N ASN A 405 -33.09 -3.59 14.99
CA ASN A 405 -33.74 -3.76 16.29
C ASN A 405 -32.98 -4.73 17.20
N LEU A 406 -32.41 -5.82 16.66
CA LEU A 406 -31.58 -6.76 17.44
C LEU A 406 -30.23 -6.17 17.85
N ILE A 407 -29.62 -5.40 16.96
CA ILE A 407 -28.38 -4.67 17.25
C ILE A 407 -28.62 -3.67 18.40
N THR A 408 -29.69 -2.88 18.30
CA THR A 408 -30.10 -1.93 19.36
C THR A 408 -30.42 -2.64 20.67
N ALA A 409 -31.03 -3.82 20.61
CA ALA A 409 -31.32 -4.63 21.79
C ALA A 409 -30.08 -5.32 22.38
N GLY A 410 -28.87 -5.15 21.83
CA GLY A 410 -27.64 -5.75 22.35
C GLY A 410 -27.49 -7.25 22.05
N ALA A 411 -28.25 -7.79 21.09
CA ALA A 411 -28.18 -9.21 20.71
C ALA A 411 -26.95 -9.54 19.84
N LEU A 412 -26.35 -8.53 19.18
CA LEU A 412 -25.17 -8.66 18.34
C LEU A 412 -24.02 -7.74 18.80
N PRO A 413 -23.46 -7.97 20.01
CA PRO A 413 -22.31 -7.21 20.46
C PRO A 413 -21.10 -7.48 19.55
N PHE A 414 -20.28 -6.45 19.37
CA PHE A 414 -19.12 -6.48 18.49
C PHE A 414 -17.88 -5.94 19.20
N VAL A 415 -16.76 -6.66 19.05
CA VAL A 415 -15.43 -6.21 19.45
C VAL A 415 -14.41 -6.54 18.37
N ASP A 416 -13.39 -5.69 18.18
CA ASP A 416 -12.25 -6.04 17.35
C ASP A 416 -11.16 -6.69 18.20
N LEU A 417 -10.45 -7.70 17.65
CA LEU A 417 -9.22 -8.20 18.26
C LEU A 417 -8.22 -7.06 18.48
N CYS A 418 -8.01 -6.22 17.46
CA CYS A 418 -7.13 -5.07 17.54
C CYS A 418 -7.97 -3.78 17.64
N PRO A 419 -8.07 -3.17 18.84
CA PRO A 419 -8.86 -1.94 19.03
C PRO A 419 -8.15 -0.69 18.46
N TRP A 420 -6.96 -0.84 17.87
CA TRP A 420 -6.14 0.23 17.28
C TRP A 420 -5.64 -0.15 15.87
N HIS A 421 -4.96 0.78 15.20
CA HIS A 421 -4.59 0.65 13.78
C HIS A 421 -3.63 -0.49 13.46
N LYS A 422 -2.63 -0.73 14.31
CA LYS A 422 -1.61 -1.74 14.06
C LYS A 422 -1.28 -2.49 15.33
N ALA A 423 -1.42 -3.81 15.32
CA ALA A 423 -0.94 -4.67 16.40
C ALA A 423 -0.02 -5.74 15.79
N GLU A 424 1.25 -5.69 16.14
CA GLU A 424 2.26 -6.70 15.79
C GLU A 424 3.06 -7.03 17.05
N GLY A 425 3.58 -8.26 17.14
CA GLY A 425 4.42 -8.66 18.27
C GLY A 425 3.74 -8.47 19.64
N PRO A 426 4.39 -7.77 20.60
CA PRO A 426 3.85 -7.57 21.95
C PRO A 426 2.47 -6.89 21.97
N ASP A 427 2.21 -5.92 21.08
CA ASP A 427 0.92 -5.23 21.05
C ASP A 427 -0.21 -6.20 20.67
N LEU A 428 0.06 -7.17 19.79
CA LEU A 428 -0.95 -8.17 19.41
C LEU A 428 -1.26 -9.13 20.57
N LEU A 429 -0.26 -9.44 21.41
CA LEU A 429 -0.47 -10.22 22.64
C LEU A 429 -1.26 -9.41 23.68
N ALA A 430 -0.96 -8.12 23.82
CA ALA A 430 -1.74 -7.23 24.69
C ALA A 430 -3.20 -7.14 24.21
N ALA A 431 -3.42 -6.99 22.90
CA ALA A 431 -4.74 -6.98 22.28
C ALA A 431 -5.51 -8.30 22.53
N ALA A 432 -4.83 -9.45 22.41
CA ALA A 432 -5.40 -10.75 22.75
C ALA A 432 -5.79 -10.84 24.24
N SER A 433 -4.96 -10.33 25.15
CA SER A 433 -5.26 -10.28 26.59
C SER A 433 -6.44 -9.35 26.90
N PHE A 434 -6.55 -8.20 26.22
CA PHE A 434 -7.72 -7.33 26.35
C PHE A 434 -9.00 -8.03 25.88
N LEU A 435 -8.95 -8.75 24.76
CA LEU A 435 -10.08 -9.52 24.28
C LEU A 435 -10.46 -10.63 25.28
N GLN A 436 -9.48 -11.37 25.83
CA GLN A 436 -9.72 -12.37 26.87
C GLN A 436 -10.48 -11.78 28.07
N ARG A 437 -10.00 -10.64 28.59
CA ARG A 437 -10.63 -9.95 29.73
C ARG A 437 -12.08 -9.57 29.44
N TYR A 438 -12.37 -9.03 28.26
CA TYR A 438 -13.73 -8.71 27.84
C TYR A 438 -14.61 -9.97 27.77
N VAL A 439 -14.12 -11.03 27.15
CA VAL A 439 -14.85 -12.29 27.02
C VAL A 439 -15.13 -12.92 28.39
N MET A 440 -14.22 -12.75 29.36
CA MET A 440 -14.43 -13.17 30.76
C MET A 440 -15.51 -12.37 31.50
N ILE A 441 -15.69 -11.09 31.14
CA ILE A 441 -16.76 -10.24 31.66
C ILE A 441 -18.12 -10.69 31.10
N VAL A 442 -18.24 -10.82 29.78
CA VAL A 442 -19.54 -11.03 29.13
C VAL A 442 -19.95 -12.50 29.00
N ARG A 443 -18.97 -13.43 29.04
CA ARG A 443 -19.17 -14.89 28.98
C ARG A 443 -20.17 -15.31 27.89
N PRO A 444 -19.86 -15.04 26.60
CA PRO A 444 -20.77 -15.34 25.49
C PRO A 444 -20.80 -16.84 25.20
N LEU A 445 -21.96 -17.42 24.87
CA LEU A 445 -22.05 -18.85 24.58
C LEU A 445 -21.48 -19.19 23.20
N ILE A 446 -21.76 -18.34 22.21
CA ILE A 446 -21.27 -18.46 20.83
C ILE A 446 -20.34 -17.28 20.52
N ILE A 447 -19.18 -17.55 19.92
CA ILE A 447 -18.22 -16.55 19.45
C ILE A 447 -18.03 -16.69 17.95
N LEU A 448 -18.62 -15.78 17.18
CA LEU A 448 -18.38 -15.65 15.74
C LEU A 448 -17.08 -14.87 15.53
N THR A 449 -16.05 -15.51 14.98
CA THR A 449 -14.76 -14.85 14.73
C THR A 449 -14.57 -14.57 13.25
N MET A 450 -14.26 -13.32 12.90
CA MET A 450 -14.05 -12.90 11.52
C MET A 450 -12.57 -12.69 11.25
N SER A 451 -12.05 -13.39 10.24
CA SER A 451 -10.64 -13.44 9.81
C SER A 451 -9.76 -14.44 10.56
N ALA A 452 -8.68 -14.86 9.88
CA ALA A 452 -7.72 -15.82 10.41
C ALA A 452 -7.10 -15.40 11.74
N ARG A 453 -6.81 -14.10 11.94
CA ARG A 453 -6.10 -13.65 13.15
C ARG A 453 -7.01 -13.72 14.37
N ALA A 454 -8.21 -13.16 14.29
CA ALA A 454 -9.21 -13.26 15.35
C ALA A 454 -9.55 -14.72 15.66
N SER A 455 -9.77 -15.53 14.62
CA SER A 455 -10.09 -16.94 14.79
C SER A 455 -8.94 -17.73 15.42
N SER A 456 -7.69 -17.51 15.02
CA SER A 456 -6.53 -18.14 15.64
C SER A 456 -6.33 -17.73 17.10
N THR A 457 -6.55 -16.46 17.44
CA THR A 457 -6.42 -15.99 18.82
C THR A 457 -7.46 -16.63 19.73
N VAL A 458 -8.73 -16.65 19.30
CA VAL A 458 -9.79 -17.30 20.09
C VAL A 458 -9.54 -18.80 20.19
N ALA A 459 -9.14 -19.46 19.09
CA ALA A 459 -8.85 -20.89 19.07
C ALA A 459 -7.71 -21.31 20.02
N SER A 460 -6.80 -20.39 20.38
CA SER A 460 -5.75 -20.67 21.35
C SER A 460 -6.15 -20.39 22.80
N GLY A 461 -7.43 -20.11 23.08
CA GLY A 461 -7.85 -19.58 24.38
C GLY A 461 -7.21 -18.22 24.68
N PHE A 462 -7.02 -17.37 23.66
CA PHE A 462 -6.44 -16.02 23.75
C PHE A 462 -4.94 -15.94 24.11
N LEU A 463 -4.26 -17.08 24.29
CA LEU A 463 -2.84 -17.11 24.64
C LEU A 463 -1.90 -16.56 23.54
N HIS A 464 -2.22 -16.77 22.27
CA HIS A 464 -1.37 -16.34 21.16
C HIS A 464 -2.13 -16.27 19.82
N PRO A 465 -1.66 -15.50 18.82
CA PRO A 465 -2.36 -15.37 17.53
C PRO A 465 -2.20 -16.58 16.58
N PHE A 466 -1.75 -17.73 17.07
CA PHE A 466 -1.42 -18.93 16.28
C PHE A 466 -2.17 -20.21 16.74
N GLY A 467 -3.43 -20.10 17.16
CA GLY A 467 -4.22 -21.23 17.68
C GLY A 467 -4.54 -22.36 16.70
N TYR A 468 -4.24 -22.22 15.41
CA TYR A 468 -4.33 -23.33 14.46
C TYR A 468 -2.95 -23.97 14.26
N PRO A 469 -2.80 -25.28 14.51
CA PRO A 469 -1.53 -25.97 14.30
C PRO A 469 -1.12 -25.91 12.82
N SER A 470 0.17 -25.99 12.51
CA SER A 470 0.70 -25.93 11.14
C SER A 470 0.04 -26.92 10.17
N SER A 471 -0.47 -28.05 10.69
CA SER A 471 -1.21 -29.09 9.99
C SER A 471 -2.63 -28.68 9.60
N CYS A 472 -3.23 -27.74 10.32
CA CYS A 472 -4.57 -27.24 10.07
C CYS A 472 -4.55 -25.75 9.69
N ARG A 473 -5.10 -25.42 8.52
CA ARG A 473 -5.14 -24.04 8.05
C ARG A 473 -6.46 -23.42 8.47
N PHE A 474 -6.47 -22.15 8.89
CA PHE A 474 -7.70 -21.37 9.17
C PHE A 474 -8.83 -21.64 8.16
N TRP A 475 -8.47 -21.76 6.88
CA TRP A 475 -9.38 -22.02 5.78
C TRP A 475 -10.22 -23.30 5.98
N SER A 476 -9.65 -24.41 6.45
CA SER A 476 -10.37 -25.68 6.65
C SER A 476 -11.34 -25.60 7.84
N GLU A 477 -11.01 -24.74 8.82
CA GLU A 477 -11.77 -24.51 10.04
C GLU A 477 -12.96 -23.55 9.85
N VAL A 478 -13.01 -22.82 8.74
CA VAL A 478 -14.17 -21.96 8.45
C VAL A 478 -15.46 -22.79 8.40
N GLY A 479 -16.45 -22.33 9.17
CA GLY A 479 -17.76 -22.97 9.35
C GLY A 479 -17.72 -24.32 10.10
N ARG A 480 -16.64 -24.61 10.84
CA ARG A 480 -16.56 -25.74 11.76
C ARG A 480 -16.66 -25.22 13.20
N LEU A 481 -17.49 -25.87 14.02
CA LEU A 481 -17.62 -25.50 15.42
C LEU A 481 -16.42 -25.99 16.22
N ARG A 482 -15.88 -25.12 17.08
CA ARG A 482 -14.84 -25.46 18.02
C ARG A 482 -15.27 -25.14 19.44
N LEU A 483 -14.97 -26.04 20.36
CA LEU A 483 -15.04 -25.75 21.78
C LEU A 483 -13.78 -24.99 22.16
N VAL A 484 -13.97 -23.89 22.87
CA VAL A 484 -12.88 -23.06 23.35
C VAL A 484 -13.02 -22.92 24.86
N HIS A 485 -11.92 -23.21 25.55
CA HIS A 485 -11.79 -23.08 26.99
C HIS A 485 -10.78 -21.99 27.33
N TYR A 486 -11.12 -21.11 28.26
CA TYR A 486 -10.25 -20.07 28.79
C TYR A 486 -10.70 -19.70 30.20
N ASP A 487 -9.77 -19.74 31.17
CA ASP A 487 -9.98 -19.37 32.57
C ASP A 487 -11.30 -19.93 33.18
N GLY A 488 -11.61 -21.20 32.92
CA GLY A 488 -12.82 -21.85 33.45
C GLY A 488 -14.12 -21.56 32.70
N VAL A 489 -14.08 -20.76 31.63
CA VAL A 489 -15.25 -20.47 30.78
C VAL A 489 -15.19 -21.30 29.49
N HIS A 490 -16.32 -21.90 29.14
CA HIS A 490 -16.51 -22.68 27.93
C HIS A 490 -17.42 -21.95 26.94
N SER A 491 -17.00 -21.89 25.68
CA SER A 491 -17.74 -21.24 24.60
C SER A 491 -17.57 -22.00 23.28
N ILE A 492 -18.49 -21.77 22.35
CA ILE A 492 -18.44 -22.33 21.00
C ILE A 492 -17.92 -21.27 20.04
N GLN A 493 -16.78 -21.50 19.43
CA GLN A 493 -16.26 -20.67 18.36
C GLN A 493 -16.78 -21.14 16.99
N LEU A 494 -17.20 -20.17 16.18
CA LEU A 494 -17.45 -20.34 14.75
C LEU A 494 -16.49 -19.45 13.95
N PRO A 495 -15.46 -20.01 13.29
CA PRO A 495 -14.58 -19.26 12.40
C PRO A 495 -15.26 -18.89 11.09
N CYS A 496 -15.13 -17.63 10.70
CA CYS A 496 -15.74 -17.07 9.49
C CYS A 496 -14.71 -16.25 8.69
N PHE A 497 -14.83 -16.29 7.35
CA PHE A 497 -14.10 -15.35 6.52
C PHE A 497 -14.58 -13.92 6.80
N HIS A 498 -13.65 -12.97 6.80
CA HIS A 498 -14.05 -11.57 6.96
C HIS A 498 -14.87 -11.13 5.73
N PRO A 499 -16.07 -10.55 5.87
CA PRO A 499 -16.95 -10.20 4.73
C PRO A 499 -16.26 -9.32 3.70
N GLY A 500 -15.47 -8.33 4.15
CA GLY A 500 -14.66 -7.47 3.28
C GLY A 500 -13.55 -8.16 2.47
N GLN A 501 -13.34 -9.48 2.61
CA GLN A 501 -12.51 -10.26 1.68
C GLN A 501 -13.22 -10.54 0.35
N GLY A 502 -14.56 -10.52 0.35
CA GLY A 502 -15.37 -10.83 -0.81
C GLY A 502 -14.99 -10.04 -2.06
N ARG A 503 -14.85 -8.71 -1.94
CA ARG A 503 -14.40 -7.80 -3.03
C ARG A 503 -13.06 -8.15 -3.69
N PHE A 504 -12.34 -9.14 -3.18
CA PHE A 504 -11.08 -9.63 -3.75
C PHE A 504 -11.17 -11.10 -4.22
N SER A 505 -12.31 -11.76 -4.06
CA SER A 505 -12.57 -13.08 -4.63
C SER A 505 -12.66 -12.96 -6.15
N ILE A 506 -12.21 -14.00 -6.85
CA ILE A 506 -12.27 -14.08 -8.31
C ILE A 506 -13.64 -14.58 -8.76
N LYS A 507 -14.30 -15.37 -7.90
CA LYS A 507 -15.65 -15.89 -8.08
C LYS A 507 -16.52 -15.45 -6.91
N PRO A 508 -17.00 -14.19 -6.93
CA PRO A 508 -17.90 -13.66 -5.90
C PRO A 508 -19.00 -14.62 -5.47
N GLU A 509 -19.59 -15.35 -6.41
CA GLU A 509 -20.65 -16.32 -6.14
C GLU A 509 -20.21 -17.46 -5.21
N ILE A 510 -18.95 -17.90 -5.32
CA ILE A 510 -18.40 -18.96 -4.46
C ILE A 510 -18.13 -18.40 -3.07
N PHE A 511 -17.54 -17.21 -2.96
CA PHE A 511 -17.34 -16.55 -1.67
C PHE A 511 -18.68 -16.32 -0.95
N THR A 512 -19.68 -15.81 -1.66
CA THR A 512 -21.04 -15.59 -1.16
C THR A 512 -21.65 -16.89 -0.64
N ARG A 513 -21.58 -17.99 -1.40
CA ARG A 513 -22.08 -19.30 -0.94
C ARG A 513 -21.35 -19.81 0.30
N VAL A 514 -20.02 -19.63 0.37
CA VAL A 514 -19.24 -20.04 1.55
C VAL A 514 -19.61 -19.21 2.78
N LEU A 515 -19.81 -17.89 2.61
CA LEU A 515 -20.26 -17.00 3.68
C LEU A 515 -21.67 -17.37 4.15
N ASP A 516 -22.60 -17.59 3.22
CA ASP A 516 -23.96 -18.07 3.50
C ASP A 516 -23.97 -19.34 4.32
N MET A 517 -23.29 -20.37 3.82
CA MET A 517 -23.24 -21.66 4.50
C MET A 517 -22.59 -21.54 5.88
N THR A 518 -21.65 -20.61 6.08
CA THR A 518 -21.11 -20.32 7.42
C THR A 518 -22.18 -19.70 8.33
N LEU A 519 -23.01 -18.81 7.82
CA LEU A 519 -24.14 -18.24 8.55
C LEU A 519 -25.27 -19.26 8.79
N TRP A 520 -25.44 -20.27 7.92
CA TRP A 520 -26.36 -21.38 8.18
C TRP A 520 -25.92 -22.16 9.43
N VAL A 521 -24.62 -22.46 9.54
CA VAL A 521 -24.06 -23.08 10.76
C VAL A 521 -24.33 -22.21 11.98
N LEU A 522 -24.19 -20.89 11.87
CA LEU A 522 -24.52 -19.96 12.96
C LEU A 522 -25.99 -20.07 13.39
N LEU A 523 -26.93 -20.03 12.43
CA LEU A 523 -28.36 -20.13 12.73
C LEU A 523 -28.74 -21.48 13.35
N VAL A 524 -28.25 -22.60 12.80
CA VAL A 524 -28.47 -23.93 13.40
C VAL A 524 -27.90 -24.01 14.82
N THR A 525 -26.73 -23.41 15.06
CA THR A 525 -26.12 -23.34 16.40
C THR A 525 -26.99 -22.55 17.37
N ILE A 526 -27.51 -21.39 16.95
CA ILE A 526 -28.43 -20.59 17.77
C ILE A 526 -29.74 -21.36 18.02
N SER A 527 -30.37 -21.95 17.00
CA SER A 527 -31.60 -22.73 17.18
C SER A 527 -31.40 -23.85 18.20
N THR A 528 -30.31 -24.62 18.05
CA THR A 528 -29.95 -25.72 18.96
C THR A 528 -29.72 -25.21 20.39
N THR A 529 -29.12 -24.02 20.53
CA THR A 529 -28.95 -23.36 21.83
C THR A 529 -30.30 -23.01 22.45
N LEU A 530 -31.22 -22.43 21.68
CA LEU A 530 -32.54 -22.06 22.15
C LEU A 530 -33.37 -23.29 22.55
N ASP A 531 -33.25 -24.40 21.82
CA ASP A 531 -33.95 -25.66 22.10
C ASP A 531 -33.45 -26.36 23.36
N SER A 532 -32.16 -26.24 23.65
CA SER A 532 -31.53 -26.88 24.81
C SER A 532 -31.46 -25.99 26.07
N ALA A 533 -31.82 -24.71 25.97
CA ALA A 533 -31.62 -23.73 27.05
C ALA A 533 -32.35 -24.06 28.36
N GLU A 534 -33.55 -24.66 28.28
CA GLU A 534 -34.30 -25.06 29.48
C GLU A 534 -33.74 -26.35 30.08
N THR A 535 -33.37 -27.32 29.25
CA THR A 535 -32.82 -28.61 29.68
C THR A 535 -31.44 -28.50 30.33
N PHE A 536 -30.63 -27.54 29.88
CA PHE A 536 -29.24 -27.36 30.35
C PHE A 536 -29.09 -26.22 31.36
N GLN A 537 -30.19 -25.66 31.86
CA GLN A 537 -30.14 -24.57 32.85
C GLN A 537 -29.34 -24.96 34.11
N ASP A 538 -29.44 -26.22 34.53
CA ASP A 538 -28.77 -26.74 35.74
C ASP A 538 -27.48 -27.53 35.44
N ASN A 539 -27.10 -27.65 34.17
CA ASN A 539 -25.93 -28.41 33.74
C ASN A 539 -24.67 -27.54 33.70
N SER A 540 -23.50 -28.18 33.66
CA SER A 540 -22.26 -27.46 33.42
C SER A 540 -22.28 -26.83 32.02
N ARG A 541 -21.73 -25.62 31.91
CA ARG A 541 -21.62 -24.91 30.63
C ARG A 541 -20.79 -25.68 29.61
N GLU A 542 -19.81 -26.45 30.07
CA GLU A 542 -19.02 -27.37 29.24
C GLU A 542 -19.91 -28.41 28.57
N ALA A 543 -20.69 -29.15 29.36
CA ALA A 543 -21.62 -30.17 28.85
C ALA A 543 -22.65 -29.56 27.89
N TRP A 544 -23.09 -28.33 28.16
CA TRP A 544 -24.01 -27.63 27.25
C TRP A 544 -23.35 -27.29 25.90
N CYS A 545 -22.14 -26.74 25.92
CA CYS A 545 -21.38 -26.45 24.69
C CYS A 545 -21.09 -27.72 23.88
N GLU A 546 -20.72 -28.81 24.54
CA GLU A 546 -20.51 -30.12 23.91
C GLU A 546 -21.79 -30.65 23.26
N HIS A 547 -22.91 -30.57 23.97
CA HIS A 547 -24.22 -30.97 23.46
C HIS A 547 -24.60 -30.18 22.20
N ILE A 548 -24.49 -28.85 22.26
CA ILE A 548 -24.80 -27.99 21.11
C ILE A 548 -23.91 -28.36 19.92
N LYS A 549 -22.59 -28.47 20.12
CA LYS A 549 -21.66 -28.85 19.04
C LYS A 549 -22.06 -30.18 18.42
N HIS A 550 -22.30 -31.20 19.24
CA HIS A 550 -22.65 -32.54 18.77
C HIS A 550 -23.97 -32.55 17.98
N GLN A 551 -25.01 -31.86 18.46
CA GLN A 551 -26.29 -31.80 17.77
C GLN A 551 -26.19 -31.03 16.44
N VAL A 552 -25.47 -29.90 16.41
CA VAL A 552 -25.26 -29.14 15.17
C VAL A 552 -24.47 -29.98 14.16
N GLU A 553 -23.40 -30.65 14.57
CA GLU A 553 -22.61 -31.52 13.69
C GLU A 553 -23.43 -32.70 13.16
N ARG A 554 -24.34 -33.26 13.98
CA ARG A 554 -25.28 -34.31 13.56
C ARG A 554 -26.24 -33.79 12.49
N ILE A 555 -26.95 -32.68 12.74
CA ILE A 555 -27.91 -32.07 11.78
C ILE A 555 -27.22 -31.79 10.44
N LEU A 556 -26.04 -31.16 10.47
CA LEU A 556 -25.30 -30.82 9.26
C LEU A 556 -24.78 -32.07 8.52
N SER A 557 -24.38 -33.12 9.25
CA SER A 557 -23.90 -34.37 8.63
C SER A 557 -25.02 -35.17 7.96
N GLU A 558 -26.20 -35.23 8.59
CA GLU A 558 -27.40 -35.88 8.04
C GLU A 558 -27.81 -35.25 6.69
N GLN A 559 -27.64 -33.94 6.54
CA GLN A 559 -27.92 -33.20 5.31
C GLN A 559 -26.75 -33.21 4.29
N ARG A 560 -25.68 -33.98 4.55
CA ARG A 560 -24.43 -33.98 3.75
C ARG A 560 -23.88 -32.57 3.51
N PHE A 561 -24.13 -31.65 4.43
CA PHE A 561 -23.78 -30.23 4.30
C PHE A 561 -22.28 -30.04 4.09
N TYR A 562 -21.47 -30.75 4.88
CA TYR A 562 -20.03 -30.58 4.87
C TYR A 562 -19.35 -31.03 3.56
N GLU A 563 -19.93 -32.00 2.83
CA GLU A 563 -19.39 -32.40 1.52
C GLU A 563 -19.49 -31.25 0.52
N THR A 564 -20.68 -30.64 0.43
CA THR A 564 -20.94 -29.48 -0.43
C THR A 564 -20.13 -28.29 0.02
N PHE A 565 -20.11 -28.04 1.33
CA PHE A 565 -19.43 -26.91 1.91
C PHE A 565 -17.93 -27.00 1.65
N ASP A 566 -17.26 -28.10 2.00
CA ASP A 566 -15.82 -28.30 1.81
C ASP A 566 -15.42 -28.26 0.33
N HIS A 567 -16.28 -28.68 -0.59
CA HIS A 567 -16.05 -28.52 -2.03
C HIS A 567 -16.04 -27.06 -2.47
N LEU A 568 -17.03 -26.26 -2.07
CA LEU A 568 -17.09 -24.82 -2.34
C LEU A 568 -15.91 -24.10 -1.71
N LYS A 569 -15.63 -24.44 -0.46
CA LYS A 569 -14.48 -24.01 0.29
C LYS A 569 -13.19 -24.31 -0.52
N LYS A 570 -13.02 -25.53 -1.06
CA LYS A 570 -11.85 -25.92 -1.86
C LYS A 570 -11.77 -25.16 -3.17
N LYS A 571 -12.90 -24.87 -3.82
CA LYS A 571 -12.95 -23.98 -5.00
C LYS A 571 -12.46 -22.57 -4.65
N LEU A 572 -12.96 -21.98 -3.55
CA LEU A 572 -12.51 -20.68 -3.05
C LEU A 572 -11.02 -20.70 -2.67
N HIS A 573 -10.53 -21.79 -2.08
CA HIS A 573 -9.11 -21.95 -1.82
C HIS A 573 -8.27 -22.05 -3.10
N ASN A 574 -8.80 -22.70 -4.15
CA ASN A 574 -8.14 -22.81 -5.44
C ASN A 574 -8.08 -21.48 -6.21
N GLU A 575 -8.90 -20.47 -5.84
CA GLU A 575 -8.71 -19.09 -6.32
C GLU A 575 -7.44 -18.46 -5.76
N ARG A 576 -6.96 -18.96 -4.61
CA ARG A 576 -5.67 -18.51 -4.09
C ARG A 576 -4.57 -19.05 -4.99
N PRO A 577 -3.53 -18.25 -5.20
CA PRO A 577 -2.36 -18.67 -5.95
C PRO A 577 -1.85 -20.03 -5.46
N LYS A 578 -1.99 -21.07 -6.30
CA LYS A 578 -1.44 -22.40 -6.02
C LYS A 578 0.07 -22.32 -6.14
N ARG A 579 0.82 -22.73 -5.10
CA ARG A 579 2.27 -22.94 -5.21
C ARG A 579 2.54 -23.75 -6.48
N ALA A 580 3.28 -23.17 -7.44
CA ALA A 580 3.79 -23.92 -8.57
C ALA A 580 4.54 -25.15 -8.04
N LYS A 581 4.41 -26.28 -8.73
CA LYS A 581 5.13 -27.53 -8.39
C LYS A 581 6.65 -27.39 -8.48
N MET A 582 7.17 -26.31 -9.09
CA MET A 582 8.57 -25.97 -8.96
C MET A 582 8.84 -25.49 -7.54
N VAL A 583 9.48 -26.37 -6.78
CA VAL A 583 10.18 -26.03 -5.54
C VAL A 583 11.21 -24.95 -5.91
N LEU A 584 10.82 -23.68 -5.80
CA LEU A 584 11.77 -22.60 -5.69
C LEU A 584 12.60 -22.89 -4.43
N ASP A 585 13.88 -23.16 -4.66
CA ASP A 585 14.92 -23.30 -3.64
C ASP A 585 14.74 -22.20 -2.56
N ALA A 586 14.87 -22.58 -1.29
CA ALA A 586 14.75 -21.68 -0.15
C ALA A 586 15.63 -20.43 -0.33
N ARG A 587 16.75 -20.56 -1.04
CA ARG A 587 17.66 -19.48 -1.44
C ARG A 587 16.99 -18.37 -2.26
N ASN A 588 16.05 -18.70 -3.15
CA ASN A 588 15.37 -17.71 -4.00
C ASN A 588 14.18 -17.00 -3.32
N ARG A 589 13.55 -17.65 -2.34
CA ARG A 589 12.49 -17.01 -1.52
C ARG A 589 13.05 -15.89 -0.64
N SER A 590 14.23 -16.11 -0.05
CA SER A 590 14.92 -15.10 0.76
C SER A 590 15.37 -13.91 -0.08
N ARG A 591 15.85 -14.16 -1.30
CA ARG A 591 16.31 -13.12 -2.25
C ARG A 591 15.21 -12.13 -2.64
N ILE A 592 14.00 -12.62 -2.92
CA ILE A 592 12.85 -11.76 -3.28
C ILE A 592 12.31 -11.01 -2.06
N ALA A 593 12.32 -11.61 -0.87
CA ALA A 593 11.86 -10.98 0.38
C ALA A 593 12.79 -9.88 0.89
N VAL A 594 14.09 -9.99 0.61
CA VAL A 594 15.10 -8.97 0.94
C VAL A 594 15.07 -7.84 -0.09
N ALA A 595 14.98 -8.15 -1.39
CA ALA A 595 14.92 -7.17 -2.48
C ALA A 595 13.67 -6.26 -2.48
N THR A 596 12.59 -6.69 -1.82
CA THR A 596 11.29 -5.98 -1.80
C THR A 596 11.15 -4.96 -0.65
N ARG A 597 12.21 -4.65 0.10
CA ARG A 597 12.20 -3.63 1.17
C ARG A 597 13.01 -2.40 0.74
N LYS A 598 12.51 -1.20 1.06
CA LYS A 598 13.20 0.07 0.80
C LYS A 598 14.57 0.08 1.49
N ASP A 599 15.58 0.63 0.83
CA ASP A 599 16.99 0.63 1.29
C ASP A 599 17.19 1.26 2.68
N VAL A 600 16.30 2.17 3.10
CA VAL A 600 16.33 2.81 4.43
C VAL A 600 15.89 1.85 5.56
N ASP A 601 15.03 0.86 5.28
CA ASP A 601 14.59 -0.14 6.28
C ASP A 601 15.67 -1.17 6.59
N ARG A 602 16.66 -1.36 5.70
CA ARG A 602 17.80 -2.27 5.94
C ARG A 602 18.83 -1.68 6.89
N PHE A 603 19.01 -0.36 6.84
CA PHE A 603 20.08 0.34 7.55
C PHE A 603 19.79 0.50 9.06
N VAL A 604 18.53 0.73 9.44
CA VAL A 604 18.22 1.25 10.79
C VAL A 604 17.72 0.19 11.79
N TYR A 605 17.22 -0.99 11.36
CA TYR A 605 16.54 -1.92 12.29
C TYR A 605 16.99 -3.39 12.33
N SER A 606 17.90 -3.85 11.46
CA SER A 606 18.28 -5.27 11.39
C SER A 606 19.76 -5.61 11.58
N GLY A 607 20.68 -4.64 11.55
CA GLY A 607 22.12 -4.93 11.62
C GLY A 607 22.77 -4.77 12.99
N PHE A 608 22.35 -3.78 13.76
CA PHE A 608 23.02 -3.41 15.01
C PHE A 608 22.20 -3.78 16.24
N ALA A 609 22.92 -4.27 17.23
CA ALA A 609 22.51 -4.56 18.58
C ALA A 609 21.81 -3.36 19.25
N ALA A 610 20.52 -3.47 19.55
CA ALA A 610 19.71 -2.40 20.14
C ALA A 610 19.11 -2.82 21.49
N GLY A 611 19.27 -1.94 22.50
CA GLY A 611 18.91 -2.22 23.89
C GLY A 611 19.93 -3.13 24.58
N ASP A 612 20.03 -3.02 25.91
CA ASP A 612 21.08 -3.67 26.70
C ASP A 612 21.11 -5.19 26.50
N ALA A 613 22.30 -5.79 26.64
CA ALA A 613 22.47 -7.23 26.56
C ALA A 613 21.50 -7.92 27.52
N MET A 614 20.89 -9.03 27.07
CA MET A 614 19.88 -9.80 27.79
C MET A 614 18.56 -9.07 28.13
N SER A 615 18.37 -7.80 27.72
CA SER A 615 17.11 -7.07 27.93
C SER A 615 15.94 -7.65 27.12
N ASP A 616 14.70 -7.33 27.50
CA ASP A 616 13.50 -7.71 26.72
C ASP A 616 13.52 -7.15 25.30
N ARG A 617 14.02 -5.92 25.15
CA ARG A 617 14.21 -5.29 23.84
C ARG A 617 15.19 -6.09 22.99
N ARG A 618 16.27 -6.59 23.59
CA ARG A 618 17.26 -7.45 22.94
C ARG A 618 16.70 -8.82 22.56
N ARG A 619 15.95 -9.47 23.47
CA ARG A 619 15.27 -10.76 23.21
C ARG A 619 14.31 -10.67 22.04
N GLN A 620 13.55 -9.60 21.95
CA GLN A 620 12.65 -9.35 20.81
C GLN A 620 13.42 -9.11 19.50
N GLN A 621 14.56 -8.41 19.56
CA GLN A 621 15.40 -8.20 18.39
C GLN A 621 16.01 -9.51 17.89
N ALA A 622 16.59 -10.32 18.79
CA ALA A 622 17.12 -11.65 18.47
C ALA A 622 16.04 -12.56 17.86
N TYR A 623 14.82 -12.58 18.42
CA TYR A 623 13.71 -13.38 17.88
C TYR A 623 13.29 -12.95 16.48
N ARG A 624 13.28 -11.64 16.22
CA ARG A 624 13.03 -11.11 14.87
C ARG A 624 14.14 -11.55 13.91
N LEU A 625 15.41 -11.39 14.29
CA LEU A 625 16.57 -11.78 13.48
C LEU A 625 16.58 -13.28 13.15
N TRP A 626 16.29 -14.13 14.12
CA TRP A 626 16.13 -15.57 13.94
C TRP A 626 15.03 -15.94 12.93
N THR A 627 13.88 -15.27 13.03
CA THR A 627 12.71 -15.49 12.17
C THR A 627 12.99 -15.04 10.73
N MET A 628 13.83 -14.02 10.55
CA MET A 628 14.24 -13.54 9.23
C MET A 628 15.17 -14.51 8.49
N ASN A 629 15.79 -15.47 9.18
CA ASN A 629 16.66 -16.51 8.61
C ASN A 629 17.74 -15.92 7.66
N ILE A 630 18.48 -14.96 8.19
CA ILE A 630 19.53 -14.27 7.44
C ILE A 630 20.78 -15.15 7.47
N PRO A 631 21.24 -15.72 6.34
CA PRO A 631 22.32 -16.71 6.32
C PRO A 631 23.60 -16.24 7.02
N GLU A 632 23.93 -14.96 6.90
CA GLU A 632 25.15 -14.33 7.43
C GLU A 632 25.17 -14.32 8.97
N LEU A 633 24.02 -14.37 9.63
CA LEU A 633 23.95 -14.45 11.09
C LEU A 633 24.12 -15.89 11.60
N HIS A 634 24.10 -16.88 10.71
CA HIS A 634 24.20 -18.31 11.05
C HIS A 634 25.56 -18.91 10.67
N VAL A 635 26.55 -18.08 10.33
CA VAL A 635 27.87 -18.52 9.86
C VAL A 635 28.73 -19.16 10.95
N HIS A 636 28.62 -18.71 12.21
CA HIS A 636 29.35 -19.28 13.35
C HIS A 636 28.50 -20.26 14.17
N ILE A 637 27.20 -19.98 14.32
CA ILE A 637 26.24 -20.89 14.97
C ILE A 637 25.16 -21.27 13.96
N GLY A 638 25.16 -22.55 13.58
CA GLY A 638 24.19 -23.13 12.67
C GLY A 638 22.76 -23.05 13.22
N ARG A 639 21.78 -23.10 12.30
CA ARG A 639 20.35 -22.97 12.64
C ARG A 639 19.80 -24.19 13.41
N ASP A 640 20.48 -25.31 13.31
CA ASP A 640 20.26 -26.51 14.12
C ASP A 640 20.56 -26.27 15.61
N ASN A 641 21.39 -25.27 15.93
CA ASN A 641 21.74 -24.90 17.30
C ASN A 641 21.08 -23.57 17.71
N SER A 642 19.74 -23.59 17.80
CA SER A 642 18.97 -22.38 18.12
C SER A 642 19.27 -21.82 19.51
N HIS A 643 19.58 -22.67 20.49
CA HIS A 643 19.83 -22.25 21.86
C HIS A 643 21.06 -21.33 21.94
N ASP A 644 22.19 -21.79 21.40
CA ASP A 644 23.44 -21.04 21.41
C ASP A 644 23.34 -19.79 20.54
N TRP A 645 22.58 -19.86 19.44
CA TRP A 645 22.34 -18.70 18.59
C TRP A 645 21.60 -17.60 19.34
N PHE A 646 20.56 -17.96 20.10
CA PHE A 646 19.83 -17.00 20.93
C PHE A 646 20.66 -16.48 22.09
N LEU A 647 21.48 -17.31 22.73
CA LEU A 647 22.42 -16.85 23.77
C LEU A 647 23.40 -15.83 23.21
N TRP A 648 24.03 -16.14 22.07
CA TRP A 648 24.90 -15.24 21.35
C TRP A 648 24.19 -13.93 21.00
N ALA A 649 23.08 -13.99 20.27
CA ALA A 649 22.36 -12.79 19.82
C ALA A 649 21.86 -11.93 20.98
N ASN A 650 21.56 -12.51 22.15
CA ASN A 650 21.19 -11.75 23.33
C ASN A 650 22.38 -11.15 24.09
N SER A 651 23.58 -11.70 23.91
CA SER A 651 24.81 -11.25 24.56
C SER A 651 25.53 -10.11 23.83
N VAL A 652 25.26 -9.89 22.53
CA VAL A 652 25.95 -8.84 21.74
C VAL A 652 25.72 -7.44 22.34
N GLU A 653 26.79 -6.72 22.64
CA GLU A 653 26.73 -5.38 23.25
C GLU A 653 25.98 -4.37 22.37
N THR A 654 25.23 -3.46 23.01
CA THR A 654 24.48 -2.39 22.32
C THR A 654 25.40 -1.58 21.42
N GLY A 655 24.97 -1.33 20.17
CA GLY A 655 25.74 -0.60 19.17
C GLY A 655 26.63 -1.47 18.28
N ARG A 656 26.89 -2.75 18.63
CA ARG A 656 27.66 -3.67 17.79
C ARG A 656 26.85 -4.26 16.63
N SER A 657 27.49 -4.53 15.51
CA SER A 657 26.85 -5.20 14.37
C SER A 657 26.76 -6.71 14.59
N PHE A 658 25.54 -7.27 14.55
CA PHE A 658 25.32 -8.72 14.60
C PHE A 658 26.02 -9.45 13.45
N PHE A 659 26.11 -8.81 12.29
CA PHE A 659 26.75 -9.37 11.11
C PHE A 659 28.26 -9.49 11.30
N VAL A 660 28.89 -8.39 11.74
CA VAL A 660 30.34 -8.37 11.97
C VAL A 660 30.72 -9.32 13.09
N ASP A 661 29.98 -9.29 14.21
CA ASP A 661 30.25 -10.16 15.36
C ASP A 661 30.11 -11.65 14.98
N ALA A 662 29.07 -12.02 14.23
CA ALA A 662 28.90 -13.40 13.74
C ALA A 662 30.04 -13.85 12.81
N ILE A 663 30.50 -12.97 11.93
CA ILE A 663 31.54 -13.27 10.94
C ILE A 663 32.91 -13.37 11.62
N VAL A 664 33.26 -12.42 12.49
CA VAL A 664 34.52 -12.45 13.25
C VAL A 664 34.59 -13.70 14.13
N ARG A 665 33.49 -14.09 14.79
CA ARG A 665 33.43 -15.34 15.56
C ARG A 665 33.55 -16.60 14.69
N ALA A 666 33.00 -16.60 13.47
CA ALA A 666 33.17 -17.72 12.53
C ALA A 666 34.63 -17.85 12.04
N MET A 667 35.32 -16.72 11.90
CA MET A 667 36.71 -16.69 11.44
C MET A 667 37.71 -17.05 12.53
N SER A 668 37.34 -16.88 13.80
CA SER A 668 38.20 -17.13 14.97
C SER A 668 37.61 -18.17 15.94
N PRO A 669 37.53 -19.46 15.55
CA PRO A 669 36.97 -20.51 16.40
C PRO A 669 37.80 -20.81 17.67
N SER A 670 39.00 -20.24 17.82
CA SER A 670 39.92 -20.51 18.94
C SER A 670 39.63 -19.74 20.23
N PHE A 671 38.61 -18.87 20.27
CA PHE A 671 38.39 -17.96 21.42
C PHE A 671 37.18 -18.33 22.29
N THR A 672 36.56 -19.47 22.08
CA THR A 672 35.45 -19.94 22.92
C THR A 672 35.89 -21.00 23.91
N SER A 673 36.67 -20.62 24.92
CA SER A 673 36.54 -21.17 26.27
C SER A 673 37.39 -20.39 27.27
N ASP A 674 36.83 -20.18 28.46
CA ASP A 674 37.49 -19.73 29.68
C ASP A 674 38.76 -20.56 30.02
N ASP A 675 39.92 -20.22 29.46
CA ASP A 675 41.21 -20.73 29.95
C ASP A 675 42.11 -19.57 30.34
N LYS A 676 41.90 -19.08 31.58
CA LYS A 676 42.91 -18.33 32.33
C LYS A 676 43.99 -19.32 32.79
N GLY A 677 44.91 -19.72 31.92
CA GLY A 677 46.02 -20.57 32.36
C GLY A 677 46.93 -21.04 31.24
N ASN A 678 48.18 -20.57 31.27
CA ASN A 678 49.34 -21.05 30.50
C ASN A 678 49.29 -20.90 28.98
N TRP A 679 49.88 -19.80 28.53
CA TRP A 679 50.40 -19.65 27.17
C TRP A 679 51.69 -20.46 27.00
N PRO A 680 51.80 -21.38 26.01
CA PRO A 680 53.08 -21.73 25.43
C PRO A 680 53.44 -20.63 24.41
N SER A 681 54.66 -20.12 24.53
CA SER A 681 55.29 -19.05 23.75
C SER A 681 55.60 -19.40 22.29
N ASP A 682 54.74 -20.17 21.62
CA ASP A 682 54.87 -20.46 20.19
C ASP A 682 53.93 -19.56 19.38
N HIS A 683 54.46 -18.38 19.06
CA HIS A 683 53.86 -17.38 18.19
C HIS A 683 53.77 -17.90 16.75
N LYS A 684 52.65 -18.53 16.38
CA LYS A 684 52.30 -18.75 14.97
C LYS A 684 51.31 -17.68 14.50
N PRO A 685 51.59 -16.96 13.39
CA PRO A 685 50.66 -16.00 12.81
C PRO A 685 49.37 -16.70 12.40
N ILE A 686 48.23 -16.04 12.62
CA ILE A 686 46.91 -16.52 12.20
C ILE A 686 46.90 -16.61 10.68
N CYS A 687 47.05 -17.82 10.15
CA CYS A 687 47.01 -18.06 8.70
C CYS A 687 45.54 -18.23 8.28
N PHE A 688 44.95 -17.17 7.72
CA PHE A 688 43.63 -17.17 7.11
C PHE A 688 43.63 -18.05 5.84
N LYS A 689 43.42 -19.36 6.00
CA LYS A 689 43.43 -20.34 4.89
C LYS A 689 42.13 -21.12 4.70
N ARG A 690 40.99 -20.58 5.13
CA ARG A 690 39.67 -21.12 4.78
C ARG A 690 38.82 -20.07 4.07
N SER A 691 38.71 -20.23 2.75
CA SER A 691 37.68 -19.57 1.95
C SER A 691 36.31 -20.09 2.42
N TYR A 692 35.63 -19.30 3.25
CA TYR A 692 34.26 -19.59 3.65
C TYR A 692 33.34 -19.13 2.51
N SER A 693 32.87 -20.06 1.68
CA SER A 693 31.99 -19.83 0.53
C SER A 693 30.60 -19.23 0.85
N ILE A 694 30.41 -18.72 2.06
CA ILE A 694 29.16 -18.17 2.62
C ILE A 694 29.31 -16.68 2.93
N LEU A 695 30.53 -16.16 3.08
CA LEU A 695 30.80 -14.74 3.33
C LEU A 695 30.64 -13.93 2.02
N SER A 696 30.28 -12.65 2.13
CA SER A 696 30.45 -11.71 1.02
C SER A 696 31.89 -11.22 1.03
N ASP A 697 32.60 -11.37 -0.08
CA ASP A 697 34.03 -11.05 -0.21
C ASP A 697 34.38 -9.66 0.34
N GLY A 698 33.52 -8.65 0.18
CA GLY A 698 33.76 -7.30 0.71
C GLY A 698 33.86 -7.18 2.25
N ILE A 699 33.20 -8.02 3.06
CA ILE A 699 33.40 -7.97 4.54
C ILE A 699 34.74 -8.61 4.90
N GLN A 700 35.07 -9.70 4.21
CA GLN A 700 36.34 -10.39 4.41
C GLN A 700 37.50 -9.50 3.99
N GLU A 701 37.42 -8.85 2.83
CA GLU A 701 38.41 -7.88 2.35
C GLU A 701 38.52 -6.65 3.27
N LEU A 702 37.43 -6.15 3.83
CA LEU A 702 37.48 -5.04 4.80
C LEU A 702 38.21 -5.46 6.09
N ILE A 703 37.94 -6.68 6.58
CA ILE A 703 38.60 -7.22 7.78
C ILE A 703 40.07 -7.50 7.48
N GLU A 704 40.39 -8.08 6.32
CA GLU A 704 41.76 -8.31 5.87
C GLU A 704 42.51 -6.99 5.69
N ALA A 705 41.88 -5.95 5.15
CA ALA A 705 42.47 -4.62 5.00
C ALA A 705 42.77 -3.96 6.36
N ILE A 706 41.84 -4.03 7.33
CA ILE A 706 42.06 -3.50 8.69
C ILE A 706 43.18 -4.25 9.41
N VAL A 707 43.24 -5.58 9.23
CA VAL A 707 44.30 -6.43 9.80
C VAL A 707 45.65 -6.18 9.11
N LEU A 708 45.68 -5.93 7.80
CA LEU A 708 46.89 -5.61 7.04
C LEU A 708 47.43 -4.21 7.34
N TYR A 709 46.57 -3.25 7.70
CA TYR A 709 46.96 -1.86 7.95
C TYR A 709 47.59 -1.65 9.34
N ARG A 710 47.45 -2.61 10.25
CA ARG A 710 48.10 -2.60 11.56
C ARG A 710 49.11 -3.74 11.64
N ASP A 711 50.39 -3.39 11.70
CA ASP A 711 51.51 -4.33 11.86
C ASP A 711 51.53 -5.10 13.22
N GLU A 712 50.47 -5.02 14.04
CA GLU A 712 50.39 -5.62 15.38
C GLU A 712 49.19 -6.59 15.54
N LEU A 713 49.29 -7.49 16.53
CA LEU A 713 48.27 -8.48 16.89
C LEU A 713 46.98 -7.79 17.42
N ILE A 714 46.00 -7.54 16.54
CA ILE A 714 44.69 -7.00 16.93
C ILE A 714 43.78 -8.11 17.50
N SER A 715 43.06 -7.81 18.59
CA SER A 715 42.06 -8.71 19.17
C SER A 715 40.75 -8.77 18.37
N ALA A 716 39.99 -9.86 18.48
CA ALA A 716 38.69 -9.99 17.81
C ALA A 716 37.69 -8.87 18.21
N ALA A 717 37.76 -8.38 19.45
CA ALA A 717 36.91 -7.31 19.93
C ALA A 717 37.22 -5.97 19.23
N GLU A 718 38.50 -5.67 19.04
CA GLU A 718 38.96 -4.46 18.33
C GLU A 718 38.60 -4.51 16.85
N ILE A 719 38.73 -5.67 16.19
CA ILE A 719 38.27 -5.85 14.80
C ILE A 719 36.76 -5.60 14.70
N ILE A 720 35.97 -6.16 15.62
CA ILE A 720 34.51 -5.97 15.63
C ILE A 720 34.17 -4.50 15.81
N GLU A 721 34.83 -3.80 16.73
CA GLU A 721 34.58 -2.39 17.02
C GLU A 721 34.96 -1.49 15.83
N GLU A 722 36.13 -1.71 15.22
CA GLU A 722 36.64 -0.89 14.12
C GLU A 722 35.83 -1.11 12.84
N VAL A 723 35.49 -2.36 12.49
CA VAL A 723 34.62 -2.67 11.35
C VAL A 723 33.19 -2.17 11.58
N THR A 724 32.66 -2.32 12.81
CA THR A 724 31.33 -1.79 13.16
C THR A 724 31.32 -0.27 13.05
N SER A 725 32.36 0.40 13.53
CA SER A 725 32.55 1.85 13.43
C SER A 725 32.61 2.28 11.97
N GLU A 726 33.41 1.62 11.13
CA GLU A 726 33.56 1.94 9.72
C GLU A 726 32.25 1.73 8.95
N LEU A 727 31.56 0.61 9.17
CA LEU A 727 30.25 0.34 8.58
C LEU A 727 29.16 1.31 9.07
N SER A 728 29.27 1.84 10.28
CA SER A 728 28.32 2.81 10.83
C SER A 728 28.54 4.24 10.32
N ARG A 729 29.79 4.58 9.96
CA ARG A 729 30.21 5.92 9.53
C ARG A 729 30.26 6.05 8.01
N ASN A 730 30.55 4.97 7.30
CA ASN A 730 30.86 4.97 5.89
C ASN A 730 29.82 4.17 5.09
N LEU A 731 28.79 4.89 4.62
CA LEU A 731 27.69 4.33 3.83
C LEU A 731 28.19 3.67 2.54
N VAL A 732 29.31 4.14 1.98
CA VAL A 732 29.92 3.62 0.74
C VAL A 732 30.56 2.26 0.98
N VAL A 733 31.28 2.07 2.09
CA VAL A 733 31.83 0.77 2.49
C VAL A 733 30.71 -0.25 2.72
N TRP A 734 29.61 0.19 3.34
CA TRP A 734 28.41 -0.64 3.53
C TRP A 734 27.76 -1.06 2.19
N GLN A 735 27.69 -0.14 1.23
CA GLN A 735 27.19 -0.41 -0.11
C GLN A 735 28.12 -1.36 -0.87
N TRP A 736 29.43 -1.15 -0.80
CA TRP A 736 30.46 -1.96 -1.47
C TRP A 736 30.42 -3.43 -1.03
N VAL A 737 30.36 -3.67 0.29
CA VAL A 737 30.17 -4.99 0.92
C VAL A 737 28.98 -5.76 0.32
N HIS A 738 27.90 -5.06 -0.04
CA HIS A 738 26.68 -5.67 -0.57
C HIS A 738 26.58 -5.68 -2.11
N ILE A 739 27.24 -4.75 -2.79
CA ILE A 739 27.28 -4.65 -4.25
C ILE A 739 28.12 -5.77 -4.85
N ALA A 740 29.29 -6.10 -4.28
CA ALA A 740 30.18 -7.15 -4.79
C ALA A 740 29.45 -8.48 -5.03
N ARG A 741 28.56 -8.86 -4.13
CA ARG A 741 27.75 -10.11 -4.20
C ARG A 741 26.62 -10.07 -5.22
N MET A 742 26.09 -8.88 -5.55
CA MET A 742 25.08 -8.72 -6.60
C MET A 742 25.72 -8.88 -8.00
N THR A 743 26.99 -8.49 -8.13
CA THR A 743 27.75 -8.54 -9.38
C THR A 743 28.20 -9.96 -9.73
N GLU A 744 28.61 -10.77 -8.75
CA GLU A 744 29.07 -12.16 -8.99
C GLU A 744 27.96 -13.15 -9.39
N LEU A 745 26.73 -12.92 -8.95
CA LEU A 745 25.58 -13.76 -9.31
C LEU A 745 24.97 -13.42 -10.67
N ALA A 746 25.51 -12.40 -11.34
CA ALA A 746 25.06 -11.91 -12.63
C ALA A 746 25.94 -12.41 -13.79
N SER A 747 26.59 -13.58 -13.67
CA SER A 747 27.40 -14.11 -14.77
C SER A 747 26.59 -14.96 -15.78
N GLU A 748 26.80 -14.54 -17.03
CA GLU A 748 26.79 -15.24 -18.32
C GLU A 748 25.53 -15.40 -19.17
N ASP A 749 24.29 -15.26 -18.69
CA ASP A 749 23.13 -15.34 -19.62
C ASP A 749 22.02 -14.32 -19.42
N ARG A 750 22.28 -13.28 -18.62
CA ARG A 750 21.37 -12.13 -18.49
C ARG A 750 22.20 -10.86 -18.53
N GLY A 751 22.14 -10.18 -19.67
CA GLY A 751 22.75 -8.86 -19.83
C GLY A 751 22.42 -7.96 -18.64
N PRO A 752 23.41 -7.34 -17.99
CA PRO A 752 23.18 -6.47 -16.84
C PRO A 752 22.29 -5.29 -17.25
N ARG A 753 21.31 -5.01 -16.39
CA ARG A 753 20.18 -4.09 -16.61
C ARG A 753 20.55 -2.62 -16.81
N PHE A 754 21.80 -2.22 -16.64
CA PHE A 754 22.32 -0.91 -17.03
C PHE A 754 23.82 -1.08 -17.26
N LYS A 755 24.31 -0.83 -18.48
CA LYS A 755 25.74 -0.57 -18.69
C LYS A 755 25.97 0.90 -18.31
N PRO A 756 26.70 1.23 -17.23
CA PRO A 756 27.34 2.52 -17.16
C PRO A 756 28.48 2.50 -18.18
N VAL A 757 28.42 3.34 -19.20
CA VAL A 757 29.60 3.63 -20.03
C VAL A 757 29.53 5.10 -20.38
N TYR A 758 30.17 5.97 -19.60
CA TYR A 758 30.75 7.19 -20.16
C TYR A 758 32.05 7.49 -19.42
N LEU A 759 33.17 7.28 -20.11
CA LEU A 759 34.54 7.38 -19.58
C LEU A 759 35.34 8.53 -20.21
N SER A 760 34.73 9.45 -20.99
CA SER A 760 35.51 10.57 -21.53
C SER A 760 34.79 11.88 -21.88
N GLN A 761 33.55 11.91 -22.42
CA GLN A 761 32.83 13.16 -22.75
C GLN A 761 31.30 13.02 -22.62
N LEU A 762 30.65 13.96 -21.93
CA LEU A 762 29.19 14.09 -21.76
C LEU A 762 28.58 15.13 -22.69
N ASN A 763 29.37 16.05 -23.23
CA ASN A 763 28.91 17.04 -24.20
C ASN A 763 28.26 16.40 -25.44
N ALA A 764 27.11 16.92 -25.88
CA ALA A 764 26.24 16.40 -26.94
C ALA A 764 25.56 15.04 -26.68
N THR A 765 25.53 14.55 -25.43
CA THR A 765 24.89 13.26 -25.10
C THR A 765 23.37 13.36 -25.01
N GLU A 766 22.66 12.35 -25.51
CA GLU A 766 21.20 12.28 -25.40
C GLU A 766 20.76 12.09 -23.94
N ILE A 767 19.80 12.91 -23.50
CA ILE A 767 19.25 12.88 -22.15
C ILE A 767 17.73 12.68 -22.18
N PHE A 768 17.21 11.97 -21.18
CA PHE A 768 15.78 11.77 -21.02
C PHE A 768 15.22 12.71 -19.95
N ILE A 769 14.27 13.57 -20.33
CA ILE A 769 13.61 14.52 -19.43
C ILE A 769 12.27 13.92 -18.97
N TRP A 770 12.14 13.66 -17.68
CA TRP A 770 10.95 13.13 -17.02
C TRP A 770 9.77 14.13 -17.02
N LYS A 771 8.53 13.65 -16.78
CA LYS A 771 7.30 14.47 -16.78
C LYS A 771 7.30 15.64 -15.77
N ASN A 772 8.10 15.56 -14.72
CA ASN A 772 8.33 16.65 -13.76
C ASN A 772 9.45 17.63 -14.20
N CYS A 773 9.87 17.59 -15.47
CA CYS A 773 10.97 18.34 -16.05
C CYS A 773 12.37 18.01 -15.48
N THR A 774 12.53 16.91 -14.75
CA THR A 774 13.86 16.52 -14.27
C THR A 774 14.60 15.64 -15.28
N PHE A 775 15.94 15.63 -15.25
CA PHE A 775 16.77 14.61 -15.89
C PHE A 775 18.01 14.33 -15.01
N GLY A 776 18.61 13.16 -15.18
CA GLY A 776 19.76 12.72 -14.40
C GLY A 776 21.02 12.64 -15.24
N ILE A 777 22.12 13.20 -14.75
CA ILE A 777 23.46 13.01 -15.30
C ILE A 777 24.20 12.04 -14.39
N TYR A 778 24.78 11.00 -14.98
CA TYR A 778 25.61 10.02 -14.29
C TYR A 778 27.02 10.13 -14.87
N TRP A 779 27.99 10.37 -14.01
CA TRP A 779 29.36 10.63 -14.40
C TRP A 779 30.30 9.85 -13.50
N VAL A 780 31.36 9.29 -14.09
CA VAL A 780 32.45 8.66 -13.35
C VAL A 780 33.67 9.55 -13.50
N ASP A 781 34.23 10.03 -12.41
CA ASP A 781 35.41 10.89 -12.49
C ASP A 781 36.69 10.10 -12.79
N ALA A 782 37.82 10.81 -12.94
CA ALA A 782 39.10 10.20 -13.26
C ALA A 782 39.63 9.25 -12.16
N LEU A 783 39.07 9.29 -10.96
CA LEU A 783 39.40 8.40 -9.84
C LEU A 783 38.48 7.18 -9.79
N GLY A 784 37.48 7.09 -10.67
CA GLY A 784 36.51 6.00 -10.69
C GLY A 784 35.29 6.24 -9.78
N GLU A 785 35.16 7.42 -9.17
CA GLU A 785 34.05 7.75 -8.28
C GLU A 785 32.80 8.09 -9.08
N ASN A 786 31.65 7.58 -8.61
CA ASN A 786 30.37 7.74 -9.31
C ASN A 786 29.61 8.96 -8.80
N HIS A 787 29.45 9.95 -9.67
CA HIS A 787 28.69 11.16 -9.44
C HIS A 787 27.31 11.08 -10.10
N LYS A 788 26.29 11.53 -9.38
CA LYS A 788 24.92 11.65 -9.88
C LYS A 788 24.40 13.06 -9.65
N PHE A 789 24.00 13.71 -10.74
CA PHE A 789 23.37 15.02 -10.71
C PHE A 789 21.92 14.89 -11.16
N VAL A 790 20.99 15.49 -10.43
CA VAL A 790 19.58 15.59 -10.84
C VAL A 790 19.30 17.05 -11.12
N MET A 791 18.86 17.36 -12.33
CA MET A 791 18.65 18.73 -12.79
C MET A 791 17.22 18.92 -13.26
N CYS A 792 16.63 20.08 -12.96
CA CYS A 792 15.28 20.45 -13.38
C CYS A 792 15.34 21.37 -14.61
N ALA A 793 15.05 20.85 -15.80
CA ALA A 793 14.91 21.66 -17.01
C ALA A 793 13.63 22.53 -16.94
N PRO A 794 13.55 23.64 -17.68
CA PRO A 794 12.33 24.46 -17.77
C PRO A 794 11.18 23.68 -18.41
N GLN A 795 9.92 23.99 -18.06
CA GLN A 795 8.74 23.35 -18.68
C GLN A 795 8.66 23.50 -20.21
N SER A 796 9.30 24.54 -20.77
CA SER A 796 9.44 24.71 -22.22
C SER A 796 10.19 23.55 -22.90
N SER A 797 11.08 22.84 -22.18
CA SER A 797 11.77 21.64 -22.66
C SER A 797 10.84 20.45 -22.95
N GLN A 798 9.58 20.51 -22.48
CA GLN A 798 8.55 19.50 -22.71
C GLN A 798 7.53 19.86 -23.81
N LYS A 799 7.61 21.05 -24.43
CA LYS A 799 6.62 21.45 -25.45
C LYS A 799 6.70 20.53 -26.68
N HIS A 800 5.57 19.92 -27.01
CA HIS A 800 5.39 18.84 -28.02
C HIS A 800 5.52 19.25 -29.50
N ASN A 801 6.24 20.32 -29.84
CA ASN A 801 6.32 20.79 -31.24
C ASN A 801 7.34 20.01 -32.12
N GLY A 802 7.42 18.68 -31.95
CA GLY A 802 7.89 17.79 -33.02
C GLY A 802 9.11 16.91 -32.77
N THR A 803 9.91 17.11 -31.71
CA THR A 803 11.12 16.29 -31.47
C THR A 803 11.21 15.79 -30.03
N TRP A 804 11.19 14.47 -29.85
CA TRP A 804 11.22 13.77 -28.56
C TRP A 804 12.63 13.73 -27.94
N ARG A 805 13.67 13.84 -28.76
CA ARG A 805 15.06 13.71 -28.33
C ARG A 805 15.59 15.04 -27.79
N LYS A 806 16.44 14.95 -26.78
CA LYS A 806 17.05 16.10 -26.09
C LYS A 806 18.51 15.76 -25.81
N PHE A 807 19.39 16.75 -25.92
CA PHE A 807 20.82 16.57 -25.83
C PHE A 807 21.40 17.60 -24.85
N ILE A 808 22.36 17.18 -24.04
CA ILE A 808 23.05 18.07 -23.10
C ILE A 808 24.31 18.65 -23.73
N PHE A 809 24.57 19.93 -23.52
CA PHE A 809 25.76 20.62 -23.99
C PHE A 809 26.42 21.42 -22.87
N PHE A 810 27.71 21.22 -22.67
CA PHE A 810 28.52 22.04 -21.77
C PHE A 810 29.17 23.16 -22.57
N THR A 811 28.94 24.40 -22.17
CA THR A 811 29.39 25.60 -22.90
C THR A 811 30.03 26.60 -21.95
N LYS A 812 30.76 27.58 -22.49
CA LYS A 812 31.35 28.67 -21.70
C LYS A 812 30.33 29.48 -20.87
N ASP A 813 29.07 29.47 -21.29
CA ASP A 813 27.99 30.24 -20.65
C ASP A 813 27.19 29.40 -19.66
N GLY A 814 27.42 28.08 -19.59
CA GLY A 814 26.75 27.14 -18.68
C GLY A 814 26.41 25.78 -19.33
N ILE A 815 25.45 25.06 -18.73
CA ILE A 815 24.94 23.78 -19.27
C ILE A 815 23.67 24.06 -20.06
N ASP A 816 23.63 23.62 -21.30
CA ASP A 816 22.51 23.81 -22.21
C ASP A 816 21.83 22.50 -22.56
N VAL A 817 20.52 22.52 -22.69
CA VAL A 817 19.73 21.39 -23.17
C VAL A 817 19.17 21.79 -24.52
N ARG A 818 19.51 21.07 -25.57
CA ARG A 818 19.07 21.35 -26.94
C ARG A 818 18.19 20.25 -27.48
N ASP A 819 17.29 20.61 -28.38
CA ASP A 819 16.53 19.64 -29.17
C ASP A 819 17.36 19.10 -30.35
N GLU A 820 16.75 18.22 -31.14
CA GLU A 820 17.37 17.59 -32.31
C GLU A 820 17.70 18.60 -33.44
N ALA A 821 17.05 19.76 -33.46
CA ALA A 821 17.37 20.86 -34.37
C ALA A 821 18.53 21.73 -33.85
N GLY A 822 19.10 21.42 -32.69
CA GLY A 822 20.17 22.19 -32.05
C GLY A 822 19.68 23.47 -31.38
N SER A 823 18.36 23.64 -31.20
CA SER A 823 17.78 24.80 -30.53
C SER A 823 17.76 24.61 -29.02
N SER A 824 18.16 25.64 -28.27
CA SER A 824 18.18 25.59 -26.79
C SER A 824 16.77 25.59 -26.20
N CYS A 825 16.56 24.74 -25.19
CA CYS A 825 15.34 24.60 -24.42
C CYS A 825 15.25 25.68 -23.31
N LEU A 826 15.28 26.95 -23.71
CA LEU A 826 15.45 28.11 -22.82
C LEU A 826 14.32 28.31 -21.79
N SER A 827 14.70 28.87 -20.64
CA SER A 827 13.84 29.63 -19.73
C SER A 827 13.78 31.08 -20.22
N TYR A 828 12.64 31.52 -20.76
CA TYR A 828 12.18 32.90 -20.97
C TYR A 828 13.22 34.01 -21.29
N SER A 829 13.00 34.69 -22.42
CA SER A 829 13.59 35.99 -22.78
C SER A 829 13.05 37.14 -21.90
N GLY A 830 13.36 37.14 -20.60
CA GLY A 830 12.93 38.19 -19.67
C GLY A 830 13.70 38.18 -18.36
N SER A 831 14.18 39.36 -17.97
CA SER A 831 14.86 39.76 -16.71
C SER A 831 16.40 39.68 -16.58
N LEU A 832 17.16 39.03 -17.48
CA LEU A 832 18.64 38.97 -17.37
C LEU A 832 19.41 39.38 -18.64
N GLY A 833 18.74 40.08 -19.57
CA GLY A 833 19.36 40.62 -20.78
C GLY A 833 19.60 39.61 -21.91
N PRO A 834 19.97 40.08 -23.11
CA PRO A 834 19.95 39.31 -24.36
C PRO A 834 21.10 38.30 -24.52
N ARG A 835 21.86 37.97 -23.45
CA ARG A 835 23.15 37.25 -23.57
C ARG A 835 23.17 35.81 -23.08
N ASN A 836 22.13 35.28 -22.42
CA ASN A 836 22.19 33.91 -21.91
C ASN A 836 21.39 32.95 -22.79
N LEU A 837 22.12 32.19 -23.61
CA LEU A 837 21.64 31.22 -24.61
C LEU A 837 21.58 29.77 -24.09
N VAL A 838 21.67 29.56 -22.77
CA VAL A 838 21.81 28.22 -22.18
C VAL A 838 20.83 27.94 -21.04
N THR A 839 20.46 26.66 -20.90
CA THR A 839 19.41 26.18 -19.97
C THR A 839 19.75 26.39 -18.48
N PHE A 840 21.03 26.23 -18.11
CA PHE A 840 21.55 26.42 -16.75
C PHE A 840 22.80 27.32 -16.82
N PRO A 841 22.69 28.62 -16.50
CA PRO A 841 23.81 29.55 -16.59
C PRO A 841 24.96 29.19 -15.65
N VAL A 842 26.20 29.42 -16.09
CA VAL A 842 27.42 29.11 -15.34
C VAL A 842 27.44 29.74 -13.94
N GLN A 843 26.85 30.94 -13.77
CA GLN A 843 26.77 31.62 -12.46
C GLN A 843 25.82 30.94 -11.46
N ARG A 844 25.00 29.98 -11.91
CA ARG A 844 23.99 29.31 -11.09
C ARG A 844 24.26 27.84 -10.87
N LEU A 845 25.32 27.27 -11.46
CA LEU A 845 25.64 25.84 -11.31
C LEU A 845 25.84 25.43 -9.85
N SER A 846 26.38 26.33 -9.02
CA SER A 846 26.53 26.11 -7.57
C SER A 846 25.20 25.86 -6.83
N ASN A 847 24.07 26.28 -7.41
CA ASN A 847 22.76 26.23 -6.81
C ASN A 847 21.84 25.21 -7.49
N CYS A 848 22.34 24.45 -8.48
CA CYS A 848 21.55 23.48 -9.23
C CYS A 848 21.40 22.13 -8.51
N GLN A 849 22.14 21.88 -7.42
CA GLN A 849 22.10 20.64 -6.67
C GLN A 849 21.71 20.88 -5.19
N ALA A 850 21.22 19.82 -4.54
CA ALA A 850 20.71 19.88 -3.18
C ALA A 850 21.81 20.01 -2.11
N THR A 851 23.04 19.60 -2.42
CA THR A 851 24.18 19.67 -1.50
C THR A 851 25.35 20.46 -2.09
N ALA A 852 26.09 21.15 -1.22
CA ALA A 852 27.28 21.90 -1.62
C ALA A 852 28.43 21.01 -2.16
N SER A 853 28.45 19.71 -1.82
CA SER A 853 29.39 18.76 -2.44
C SER A 853 29.01 18.49 -3.89
N GLN A 854 27.76 18.09 -4.16
CA GLN A 854 27.27 17.82 -5.51
C GLN A 854 27.34 19.06 -6.42
N SER A 855 27.13 20.25 -5.87
CA SER A 855 27.33 21.49 -6.61
C SER A 855 28.78 21.71 -7.02
N ARG A 856 29.75 21.37 -6.16
CA ARG A 856 31.18 21.43 -6.50
C ARG A 856 31.55 20.38 -7.54
N ASP A 857 31.01 19.17 -7.41
CA ASP A 857 31.26 18.08 -8.37
C ASP A 857 30.64 18.38 -9.74
N LEU A 858 29.49 19.05 -9.79
CA LEU A 858 28.87 19.52 -11.04
C LEU A 858 29.66 20.65 -11.70
N ILE A 859 30.20 21.59 -10.91
CA ILE A 859 31.11 22.62 -11.41
C ILE A 859 32.38 21.97 -11.95
N TYR A 860 32.95 21.00 -11.24
CA TYR A 860 34.14 20.28 -11.68
C TYR A 860 33.89 19.53 -12.99
N LEU A 861 32.74 18.86 -13.13
CA LEU A 861 32.32 18.26 -14.40
C LEU A 861 32.21 19.30 -15.52
N TRP A 862 31.61 20.47 -15.26
CA TRP A 862 31.52 21.54 -16.25
C TRP A 862 32.91 22.07 -16.66
N GLN A 863 33.85 22.23 -15.72
CA GLN A 863 35.23 22.65 -16.00
C GLN A 863 35.95 21.59 -16.84
N LEU A 864 35.71 20.31 -16.56
CA LEU A 864 36.28 19.19 -17.32
C LEU A 864 35.76 19.15 -18.76
N GLU A 865 34.45 19.29 -18.96
CA GLU A 865 33.82 19.23 -20.29
C GLU A 865 34.08 20.47 -21.15
N THR A 866 34.37 21.62 -20.53
CA THR A 866 34.63 22.88 -21.25
C THR A 866 36.11 23.27 -21.34
N GLY A 867 36.96 22.73 -20.45
CA GLY A 867 38.36 23.14 -20.28
C GLY A 867 38.53 24.54 -19.67
N LEU A 868 37.48 25.12 -19.08
CA LEU A 868 37.48 26.49 -18.54
C LEU A 868 37.55 26.49 -17.01
N ASP A 869 38.17 27.52 -16.43
CA ASP A 869 38.11 27.74 -14.99
C ASP A 869 36.82 28.49 -14.59
N TRP A 870 36.05 27.91 -13.67
CA TRP A 870 34.77 28.47 -13.25
C TRP A 870 34.95 29.83 -12.58
N ASN A 871 35.93 29.98 -11.68
CA ASN A 871 36.16 31.26 -10.98
C ASN A 871 36.61 32.36 -11.94
N MET A 872 37.51 32.07 -12.89
CA MET A 872 37.93 33.02 -13.92
C MET A 872 36.76 33.42 -14.82
N THR A 873 35.92 32.46 -15.21
CA THR A 873 34.74 32.70 -16.06
C THR A 873 33.73 33.61 -15.37
N ILE A 874 33.43 33.36 -14.09
CA ILE A 874 32.55 34.20 -13.27
C ILE A 874 33.14 35.60 -13.08
N ASN A 875 34.43 35.71 -12.78
CA ASN A 875 35.10 36.99 -12.55
C ASN A 875 35.20 37.85 -13.82
N GLN A 876 35.42 37.24 -14.99
CA GLN A 876 35.40 37.93 -16.28
C GLN A 876 33.99 38.43 -16.64
N MET A 877 32.95 37.64 -16.31
CA MET A 877 31.56 38.06 -16.49
C MET A 877 31.16 39.20 -15.54
N ASN A 878 31.67 39.21 -14.30
CA ASN A 878 31.43 40.28 -13.33
C ASN A 878 32.27 41.55 -13.61
N GLY A 879 33.45 41.41 -14.24
CA GLY A 879 34.31 42.51 -14.67
C GLY A 879 33.76 43.34 -15.84
N ALA A 880 32.69 42.89 -16.48
CA ALA A 880 31.97 43.60 -17.53
C ALA A 880 30.79 44.46 -17.00
N SER A 881 30.82 44.83 -15.71
CA SER A 881 29.78 45.65 -15.09
C SER A 881 29.86 47.12 -15.53
N ILE A 882 28.74 47.58 -16.07
CA ILE A 882 28.43 48.95 -16.46
C ILE A 882 28.65 49.89 -15.26
N LYS A 883 29.46 50.92 -15.50
CA LYS A 883 29.62 52.10 -14.65
C LYS A 883 28.27 52.67 -14.25
N SER A 884 28.05 52.88 -12.95
CA SER A 884 27.37 54.10 -12.46
C SER A 884 27.64 54.33 -10.98
N SER A 885 27.97 55.57 -10.69
CA SER A 885 28.50 56.20 -9.49
C SER A 885 27.50 56.39 -8.32
N ARG A 886 28.00 56.35 -7.08
CA ARG A 886 27.44 56.99 -5.87
C ARG A 886 27.86 58.50 -5.82
N PRO A 887 27.48 59.30 -4.80
CA PRO A 887 26.15 59.67 -4.28
C PRO A 887 26.00 61.22 -4.12
N HIS A 888 24.80 61.80 -4.02
CA HIS A 888 24.52 62.97 -3.15
C HIS A 888 23.02 63.36 -3.09
N ASP A 889 22.67 63.82 -1.88
CA ASP A 889 21.64 64.76 -1.43
C ASP A 889 20.16 64.37 -1.23
N SER A 890 19.82 64.59 0.04
CA SER A 890 18.55 64.51 0.74
C SER A 890 17.56 65.59 0.31
N GLN A 891 16.35 65.16 -0.07
CA GLN A 891 15.14 65.96 0.07
C GLN A 891 14.02 65.10 0.65
N SER A 892 13.31 65.67 1.63
CA SER A 892 12.11 65.10 2.22
C SER A 892 11.01 65.00 1.18
N LEU A 893 10.31 63.87 1.14
CA LEU A 893 9.13 63.73 0.30
C LEU A 893 7.87 64.19 1.05
N PRO A 894 6.95 64.91 0.38
CA PRO A 894 5.81 65.51 1.04
C PRO A 894 4.76 64.46 1.40
N ASN A 895 3.81 64.83 2.26
CA ASN A 895 2.67 64.00 2.69
C ASN A 895 1.79 63.45 1.54
N SER A 896 2.06 63.80 0.27
CA SER A 896 1.46 63.18 -0.91
C SER A 896 2.03 61.78 -1.25
N PHE A 897 3.11 61.34 -0.60
CA PHE A 897 3.80 60.08 -0.95
C PHE A 897 3.00 58.80 -0.65
N PHE A 898 1.95 58.89 0.17
CA PHE A 898 1.08 57.75 0.53
C PHE A 898 -0.31 57.81 -0.13
N VAL A 899 -0.47 58.52 -1.24
CA VAL A 899 -1.75 58.57 -1.97
C VAL A 899 -1.71 57.62 -3.17
N GLY A 900 -2.31 56.44 -3.01
CA GLY A 900 -2.53 55.47 -4.10
C GLY A 900 -2.90 54.07 -3.58
N LYS A 901 -3.68 53.28 -4.35
CA LYS A 901 -3.95 51.86 -4.05
C LYS A 901 -2.67 51.06 -4.29
N GLY A 902 -2.08 50.52 -3.22
CA GLY A 902 -0.90 49.65 -3.27
C GLY A 902 -1.09 48.45 -4.19
N ARG A 903 0.00 48.00 -4.83
CA ARG A 903 -0.03 46.89 -5.78
C ARG A 903 0.08 45.55 -5.04
N GLU A 904 -0.86 44.63 -5.31
CA GLU A 904 -0.87 43.25 -4.75
C GLU A 904 0.36 42.45 -5.21
N LEU A 905 0.75 41.42 -4.46
CA LEU A 905 1.75 40.43 -4.87
C LEU A 905 1.39 39.77 -6.21
N ILE A 906 2.37 39.76 -7.14
CA ILE A 906 2.22 39.20 -8.48
C ILE A 906 1.86 37.71 -8.39
N ARG A 907 0.74 37.33 -9.02
CA ARG A 907 0.26 35.94 -9.05
C ARG A 907 0.69 35.24 -10.33
N ALA A 908 0.94 33.94 -10.24
CA ALA A 908 1.53 33.11 -11.30
C ALA A 908 0.74 33.06 -12.63
N ASN A 909 -0.52 33.51 -12.64
CA ASN A 909 -1.41 33.49 -13.80
C ASN A 909 -1.65 34.89 -14.42
N TRP A 910 -0.90 35.91 -14.02
CA TRP A 910 -1.02 37.25 -14.60
C TRP A 910 -0.15 37.39 -15.85
N HIS A 911 -0.74 37.89 -16.93
CA HIS A 911 -0.07 38.14 -18.22
C HIS A 911 -0.60 39.45 -18.84
N GLY A 912 0.17 40.05 -19.75
CA GLY A 912 -0.24 41.23 -20.53
C GLY A 912 -0.47 42.50 -19.69
N ASP A 913 -1.55 43.22 -19.97
CA ASP A 913 -1.87 44.54 -19.39
C ASP A 913 -2.02 44.54 -17.86
N LYS A 914 -2.21 43.37 -17.23
CA LYS A 914 -2.25 43.23 -15.77
C LYS A 914 -0.88 43.33 -15.11
N LEU A 915 0.21 43.09 -15.84
CA LEU A 915 1.59 43.20 -15.35
C LEU A 915 2.23 44.55 -15.68
N GLN A 916 1.63 45.33 -16.59
CA GLN A 916 2.11 46.68 -16.98
C GLN A 916 2.43 47.58 -15.76
N PRO A 917 1.60 47.64 -14.70
CA PRO A 917 1.91 48.46 -13.53
C PRO A 917 3.19 48.04 -12.78
N TYR A 918 3.59 46.77 -12.86
CA TYR A 918 4.71 46.18 -12.12
C TYR A 918 6.05 46.27 -12.86
N GLN A 919 6.08 46.92 -14.02
CA GLN A 919 7.31 47.21 -14.76
C GLN A 919 8.10 48.38 -14.15
N GLN A 920 7.52 49.09 -13.16
CA GLN A 920 8.16 50.16 -12.40
C GLN A 920 8.60 49.66 -11.02
N PRO A 921 9.64 50.27 -10.40
CA PRO A 921 10.16 49.84 -9.09
C PRO A 921 9.07 49.80 -8.00
N PRO A 922 9.11 48.81 -7.08
CA PRO A 922 8.14 48.69 -6.00
C PRO A 922 8.09 49.97 -5.16
N GLN A 923 6.89 50.48 -4.91
CA GLN A 923 6.66 51.66 -4.09
C GLN A 923 6.40 51.26 -2.64
N PRO A 924 6.55 52.16 -1.65
CA PRO A 924 6.36 51.84 -0.22
C PRO A 924 4.96 51.30 0.15
N ALA A 925 3.96 51.45 -0.72
CA ALA A 925 2.62 50.89 -0.55
C ALA A 925 2.46 49.47 -1.13
N ASP A 926 3.48 48.91 -1.78
CA ASP A 926 3.43 47.60 -2.44
C ASP A 926 3.85 46.48 -1.47
N GLU A 927 3.12 45.36 -1.47
CA GLU A 927 3.41 44.20 -0.61
C GLU A 927 4.81 43.62 -0.86
N THR A 928 5.32 43.79 -2.10
CA THR A 928 6.67 43.37 -2.50
C THR A 928 7.75 44.24 -1.86
N TRP A 929 7.45 45.51 -1.55
CA TRP A 929 8.37 46.40 -0.85
C TRP A 929 8.52 46.02 0.63
N LEU A 930 7.42 45.68 1.30
CA LEU A 930 7.42 45.19 2.69
C LEU A 930 8.17 43.86 2.83
N LEU A 931 7.95 42.92 1.90
CA LEU A 931 8.68 41.66 1.86
C LEU A 931 10.18 41.87 1.64
N LEU A 932 10.55 42.79 0.75
CA LEU A 932 11.95 43.12 0.50
C LEU A 932 12.61 43.77 1.74
N GLY A 933 11.89 44.65 2.44
CA GLY A 933 12.36 45.25 3.69
C GLY A 933 12.60 44.20 4.79
N CYS A 934 11.63 43.30 4.99
CA CYS A 934 11.76 42.19 5.96
C CYS A 934 12.96 41.28 5.62
N LEU A 935 13.16 40.96 4.34
CA LEU A 935 14.30 40.15 3.91
C LEU A 935 15.64 40.88 4.11
N GLN A 936 15.69 42.19 3.88
CA GLN A 936 16.89 42.99 4.12
C GLN A 936 17.22 43.15 5.61
N GLU A 937 16.20 43.20 6.46
CA GLU A 937 16.37 43.34 7.91
C GLU A 937 16.80 42.03 8.58
N HIS A 938 16.10 40.93 8.29
CA HIS A 938 16.32 39.64 8.96
C HIS A 938 17.30 38.72 8.19
N TRP A 939 17.54 38.97 6.91
CA TRP A 939 18.49 38.24 6.07
C TRP A 939 19.39 39.15 5.19
N PRO A 940 20.10 40.14 5.77
CA PRO A 940 20.88 41.15 5.03
C PRO A 940 22.00 40.58 4.16
N ALA A 941 22.57 39.44 4.56
CA ALA A 941 23.63 38.74 3.81
C ALA A 941 23.10 37.66 2.85
N GLY A 942 21.77 37.49 2.76
CA GLY A 942 21.14 36.31 2.19
C GLY A 942 21.27 35.08 3.12
N GLY A 943 20.48 34.04 2.86
CA GLY A 943 20.47 32.84 3.70
C GLY A 943 19.34 31.87 3.37
N THR A 944 19.26 30.79 4.14
CA THR A 944 18.14 29.83 4.04
C THR A 944 17.03 30.30 4.97
N LEU A 945 15.88 30.66 4.40
CA LEU A 945 14.70 31.05 5.15
C LEU A 945 13.70 29.89 5.20
N PHE A 946 13.04 29.71 6.35
CA PHE A 946 12.04 28.66 6.51
C PHE A 946 10.65 29.21 6.18
N ILE A 947 10.01 28.67 5.14
CA ILE A 947 8.65 29.06 4.70
C ILE A 947 7.54 28.16 5.27
N GLY A 948 7.89 27.24 6.17
CA GLY A 948 6.92 26.31 6.75
C GLY A 948 5.96 27.01 7.72
N ASP A 949 4.82 26.39 7.99
CA ASP A 949 3.83 26.90 8.94
C ASP A 949 4.42 26.96 10.37
N PRO A 950 4.57 28.15 10.98
CA PRO A 950 5.22 28.31 12.28
C PRO A 950 4.49 27.56 13.41
N VAL A 951 3.17 27.34 13.30
CA VAL A 951 2.39 26.60 14.31
C VAL A 951 2.75 25.11 14.31
N LYS A 952 3.17 24.57 13.16
CA LYS A 952 3.56 23.15 13.01
C LYS A 952 5.03 22.91 13.35
N TRP A 953 5.85 23.96 13.34
CA TRP A 953 7.30 23.90 13.52
C TRP A 953 7.78 24.97 14.49
N PRO A 954 7.33 24.96 15.76
CA PRO A 954 7.62 26.03 16.71
C PRO A 954 9.12 26.16 17.04
N ALA A 955 9.89 25.07 16.90
CA ALA A 955 11.35 25.08 17.05
C ALA A 955 12.09 25.81 15.91
N ARG A 956 11.37 26.27 14.89
CA ARG A 956 11.85 26.99 13.71
C ARG A 956 11.12 28.33 13.55
N ALA A 957 10.61 28.90 14.65
CA ALA A 957 9.95 30.20 14.64
C ALA A 957 10.93 31.33 14.36
N ASP A 958 12.15 31.24 14.93
CA ASP A 958 13.20 32.25 14.85
C ASP A 958 13.89 32.37 13.48
N ASP A 959 13.61 31.44 12.55
CA ASP A 959 14.09 31.48 11.16
C ASP A 959 12.93 31.42 10.14
N ASN A 960 11.71 31.70 10.61
CA ASN A 960 10.49 31.66 9.82
C ASN A 960 10.16 33.02 9.20
N ILE A 961 10.02 33.07 7.88
CA ILE A 961 9.70 34.32 7.18
C ILE A 961 8.32 34.89 7.57
N TRP A 962 7.35 34.03 7.90
CA TRP A 962 5.99 34.49 8.21
C TRP A 962 5.91 35.15 9.58
N VAL A 963 6.74 34.71 10.53
CA VAL A 963 6.84 35.30 11.87
C VAL A 963 7.45 36.69 11.76
N HIS A 964 8.58 36.83 11.07
CA HIS A 964 9.25 38.11 10.89
C HIS A 964 8.47 39.09 9.99
N LEU A 965 7.79 38.60 8.95
CA LEU A 965 6.93 39.45 8.13
C LEU A 965 5.75 39.99 8.94
N GLN A 966 5.20 39.18 9.85
CA GLN A 966 4.15 39.61 10.76
C GLN A 966 4.66 40.64 11.77
N GLU A 967 5.87 40.47 12.30
CA GLU A 967 6.54 41.46 13.17
C GLU A 967 6.78 42.79 12.46
N CYS A 968 7.30 42.78 11.22
CA CYS A 968 7.49 43.97 10.39
C CYS A 968 6.18 44.70 10.07
N VAL A 969 5.06 43.98 9.97
CA VAL A 969 3.73 44.55 9.72
C VAL A 969 3.08 45.09 11.00
N GLN A 970 3.36 44.49 12.16
CA GLN A 970 2.72 44.84 13.43
C GLN A 970 3.43 45.97 14.20
N PHE A 971 4.74 46.17 14.02
CA PHE A 971 5.52 47.18 14.75
C PHE A 971 6.39 48.07 13.84
N PRO A 972 5.80 48.94 13.00
CA PRO A 972 6.56 49.87 12.17
C PRO A 972 6.94 51.11 12.98
N GLU A 973 8.08 51.12 13.70
CA GLU A 973 8.61 52.29 14.41
C GLU A 973 10.10 52.55 14.10
N PRO A 974 10.55 53.82 14.23
CA PRO A 974 11.57 54.42 13.39
C PRO A 974 12.95 54.34 14.05
N TYR A 975 13.99 54.23 13.22
CA TYR A 975 15.40 54.07 13.60
C TYR A 975 15.79 52.70 14.15
N ARG A 976 16.48 51.93 13.29
CA ARG A 976 17.87 51.41 13.42
C ARG A 976 17.97 50.09 12.65
N ARG A 977 19.02 49.76 11.89
CA ARG A 977 20.28 50.44 11.53
C ARG A 977 20.95 49.55 10.47
N GLY A 978 21.36 50.16 9.36
CA GLY A 978 22.52 49.74 8.59
C GLY A 978 22.30 48.72 7.47
N LEU A 979 21.77 49.18 6.34
CA LEU A 979 22.32 48.90 5.00
C LEU A 979 21.90 49.99 4.03
#